data_AF-A0A951RX39-F1
#
_entry.id   AF-A0A951RX39-F1
#
_cell.length_a   1.000
_cell.length_b   1.000
_cell.length_c   1.000
_cell.angle_alpha   90.00
_cell.angle_beta   90.00
_cell.angle_gamma   90.00
#
_symmetry.space_group_name_H-M   'P 1'
#
loop_
_entity.id
_entity.type
_entity.pdbx_description
1 polymer ?
#
loop_
_entity_poly.entity_id
_entity_poly.type
_entity_poly.pdbx_seq_one_letter_code
_entity_poly.pdbx_strand_id
1 'polypeptide(L)'
;MKSLNFGKVISIGIFFSFFWTATFGQSRKSLPVAVPVSDGVWIYLGNALPKDFTYVIERKKAGRGNYETVGEVKSPSSVAELNGRRQQYQIHFTKLEPFGADEAGRLWQYLSAHKTIDSFYSQNVPMTHLLAGTAFFDNKAEKSTDYQYRISIRMADGKSQSPAESNATAQFRKPEFPVIKFSTSQSAKDHITIIWAVKEPKSMAHFNIYRSVFGKDNFERLLLNGGTVSAGVYSEKDSLKLLITDSIGNKPAWYEYKIAPVDPYGVEGPLQGLTNAGNIADYYAPPITNFRAVNTHQNHEIKLMWRLENKKYLNGITVMRSRNYDSGYMRIASLPVTDTVYTDIVPESGENFYYYLKLESADNTPLTSARIFAFYTDDQSLPEPPNEIDAVTAPNGITVYWKSEEPYANGFYVYRRKNTNEPFVQASPFIPVGKEVYSFSDTSKLLQGGEVYQYVVRSRNENNLLSRNSDTVSATSGVKVVLTPPVNVRYRNNNGIITLIWDNMSSWDNDLMGYNVYRKVGNATWQKVNKDSLDAARNFFVDSTVQPGISYSYAISSFDMYGNRSERSVISISEITEELLPPPPGIRVAQSDGSVYVSWGQMEGAVSSIKIYRSEPGKQPVLAGTVDDGSDSFVDKNVSKGKLYFYQLSSLNRDKQEGVLSDKVGIRIQ
;
A
#
# COMPACT_ATOMS: atom_id res chain seq x y z
N MET A 1 -54.82 -2.64 -21.78
CA MET A 1 -55.27 -4.06 -21.77
C MET A 1 -54.68 -4.76 -22.99
N LYS A 2 -53.54 -5.45 -22.84
CA LYS A 2 -53.13 -6.49 -23.79
C LYS A 2 -53.49 -7.81 -23.13
N SER A 3 -54.33 -8.63 -23.76
CA SER A 3 -54.67 -9.95 -23.25
C SER A 3 -53.40 -10.79 -23.21
N LEU A 4 -53.03 -11.27 -22.03
CA LEU A 4 -52.03 -12.32 -21.88
C LEU A 4 -52.61 -13.58 -22.52
N ASN A 5 -52.05 -13.97 -23.67
CA ASN A 5 -52.38 -15.21 -24.35
C ASN A 5 -51.79 -16.36 -23.52
N PHE A 6 -52.55 -16.83 -22.52
CA PHE A 6 -52.15 -18.00 -21.74
C PHE A 6 -52.18 -19.23 -22.67
N GLY A 7 -51.03 -19.87 -22.91
CA GLY A 7 -51.00 -21.25 -23.38
C GLY A 7 -51.81 -22.14 -22.42
N LYS A 8 -52.35 -23.27 -22.89
CA LYS A 8 -53.23 -24.17 -22.10
C LYS A 8 -52.75 -24.29 -20.65
N VAL A 9 -53.44 -23.61 -19.74
CA VAL A 9 -53.15 -23.67 -18.30
C VAL A 9 -53.52 -25.07 -17.84
N ILE A 10 -52.52 -25.81 -17.34
CA ILE A 10 -52.75 -27.15 -16.79
C ILE A 10 -53.01 -26.95 -15.30
N SER A 11 -54.08 -27.57 -14.79
CA SER A 11 -54.33 -27.59 -13.36
C SER A 11 -53.17 -28.31 -12.65
N ILE A 12 -52.77 -27.78 -11.50
CA ILE A 12 -51.67 -28.30 -10.68
C ILE A 12 -51.76 -29.83 -10.48
N GLY A 13 -52.96 -30.36 -10.25
CA GLY A 13 -53.19 -31.80 -10.07
C GLY A 13 -52.84 -32.68 -11.28
N ILE A 14 -52.94 -32.16 -12.50
CA ILE A 14 -52.61 -32.89 -13.73
C ILE A 14 -51.10 -32.80 -14.03
N PHE A 15 -50.46 -31.67 -13.73
CA PHE A 15 -49.02 -31.54 -13.96
C PHE A 15 -48.20 -32.43 -13.02
N PHE A 16 -48.62 -32.58 -11.76
CA PHE A 16 -47.90 -33.36 -10.76
C PHE A 16 -48.07 -34.88 -10.91
N SER A 17 -49.16 -35.36 -11.54
CA SER A 17 -49.31 -36.78 -11.88
C SER A 17 -48.34 -37.25 -12.98
N PHE A 18 -47.90 -36.35 -13.88
CA PHE A 18 -46.90 -36.67 -14.91
C PHE A 18 -45.47 -36.83 -14.36
N PHE A 19 -45.06 -36.01 -13.38
CA PHE A 19 -43.76 -36.22 -12.71
C PHE A 19 -43.72 -37.55 -11.95
N TRP A 20 -44.87 -37.95 -11.40
CA TRP A 20 -44.99 -39.18 -10.64
C TRP A 20 -44.80 -40.44 -11.50
N THR A 21 -45.38 -40.48 -12.70
CA THR A 21 -45.20 -41.60 -13.64
C THR A 21 -43.75 -41.70 -14.14
N ALA A 22 -43.03 -40.59 -14.27
CA ALA A 22 -41.61 -40.60 -14.66
C ALA A 22 -40.68 -41.10 -13.54
N THR A 23 -40.89 -40.61 -12.30
CA THR A 23 -40.04 -40.96 -11.15
C THR A 23 -40.22 -42.44 -10.74
N PHE A 24 -41.45 -42.96 -10.77
CA PHE A 24 -41.72 -44.37 -10.49
C PHE A 24 -41.61 -45.28 -11.73
N GLY A 25 -41.72 -44.72 -12.94
CA GLY A 25 -41.46 -45.43 -14.19
C GLY A 25 -40.01 -45.88 -14.33
N GLN A 26 -39.05 -45.08 -13.84
CA GLN A 26 -37.64 -45.47 -13.75
C GLN A 26 -37.33 -46.42 -12.57
N SER A 27 -38.06 -46.32 -11.43
CA SER A 27 -37.77 -47.09 -10.20
C SER A 27 -38.43 -48.47 -10.11
N ARG A 28 -39.25 -48.88 -11.10
CA ARG A 28 -39.86 -50.23 -11.17
C ARG A 28 -38.87 -51.39 -11.07
N LYS A 29 -37.56 -51.16 -11.27
CA LYS A 29 -36.51 -52.18 -11.19
C LYS A 29 -35.97 -52.46 -9.78
N SER A 30 -36.36 -51.71 -8.75
CA SER A 30 -35.79 -51.84 -7.39
C SER A 30 -36.80 -51.52 -6.27
N LEU A 31 -37.97 -52.15 -6.29
CA LEU A 31 -38.91 -52.09 -5.17
C LEU A 31 -38.48 -53.09 -4.09
N PRO A 32 -38.54 -52.75 -2.79
CA PRO A 32 -39.11 -51.53 -2.17
C PRO A 32 -38.21 -50.28 -2.23
N VAL A 33 -38.77 -49.08 -2.00
CA VAL A 33 -38.01 -47.81 -2.02
C VAL A 33 -38.15 -47.06 -0.70
N ALA A 34 -37.04 -46.68 -0.07
CA ALA A 34 -37.01 -45.92 1.17
C ALA A 34 -36.52 -44.49 0.92
N VAL A 35 -37.30 -43.51 1.41
CA VAL A 35 -37.09 -42.07 1.18
C VAL A 35 -37.05 -41.32 2.51
N PRO A 36 -35.94 -40.63 2.84
CA PRO A 36 -35.87 -39.79 4.02
C PRO A 36 -36.76 -38.55 3.85
N VAL A 37 -37.56 -38.23 4.87
CA VAL A 37 -38.37 -37.00 4.95
C VAL A 37 -38.07 -36.27 6.26
N SER A 38 -38.76 -35.15 6.56
CA SER A 38 -38.40 -34.26 7.68
C SER A 38 -38.29 -34.97 9.03
N ASP A 39 -39.21 -35.89 9.31
CA ASP A 39 -39.42 -36.47 10.65
C ASP A 39 -39.41 -38.01 10.66
N GLY A 40 -38.79 -38.64 9.66
CA GLY A 40 -38.68 -40.09 9.57
C GLY A 40 -38.27 -40.57 8.18
N VAL A 41 -38.51 -41.86 7.93
CA VAL A 41 -38.32 -42.47 6.60
C VAL A 41 -39.67 -42.97 6.10
N TRP A 42 -40.05 -42.54 4.90
CA TRP A 42 -41.21 -43.07 4.19
C TRP A 42 -40.75 -44.23 3.29
N ILE A 43 -41.37 -45.40 3.44
CA ILE A 43 -40.99 -46.63 2.73
C ILE A 43 -42.14 -47.08 1.86
N TYR A 44 -41.92 -47.12 0.56
CA TYR A 44 -42.85 -47.68 -0.42
C TYR A 44 -42.74 -49.21 -0.44
N LEU A 45 -43.87 -49.88 -0.20
CA LEU A 45 -43.95 -51.33 -0.07
C LEU A 45 -44.36 -52.03 -1.38
N GLY A 46 -44.91 -51.28 -2.33
CA GLY A 46 -45.42 -51.78 -3.61
C GLY A 46 -46.87 -51.40 -3.86
N ASN A 47 -47.42 -51.81 -5.02
CA ASN A 47 -48.78 -51.42 -5.42
C ASN A 47 -49.88 -52.35 -4.92
N ALA A 48 -49.56 -53.57 -4.49
CA ALA A 48 -50.56 -54.55 -4.05
C ALA A 48 -51.14 -54.15 -2.69
N LEU A 49 -52.47 -54.12 -2.59
CA LEU A 49 -53.18 -53.80 -1.36
C LEU A 49 -53.16 -55.01 -0.42
N PRO A 50 -52.61 -54.90 0.81
CA PRO A 50 -52.52 -55.99 1.77
C PRO A 50 -53.88 -56.27 2.43
N LYS A 51 -54.80 -56.87 1.64
CA LYS A 51 -56.12 -57.34 2.07
C LYS A 51 -56.06 -58.75 2.67
N ASP A 52 -55.39 -59.66 1.96
CA ASP A 52 -55.27 -61.08 2.33
C ASP A 52 -53.85 -61.47 2.80
N PHE A 53 -52.98 -60.48 2.94
CA PHE A 53 -51.59 -60.63 3.37
C PHE A 53 -51.15 -59.42 4.22
N THR A 54 -49.99 -59.53 4.84
CA THR A 54 -49.37 -58.46 5.64
C THR A 54 -47.98 -58.16 5.10
N TYR A 55 -47.65 -56.88 4.89
CA TYR A 55 -46.25 -56.50 4.71
C TYR A 55 -45.56 -56.49 6.07
N VAL A 56 -44.44 -57.18 6.18
CA VAL A 56 -43.55 -57.12 7.34
C VAL A 56 -42.32 -56.31 6.95
N ILE A 57 -42.05 -55.25 7.70
CA ILE A 57 -40.97 -54.31 7.43
C ILE A 57 -39.89 -54.50 8.48
N GLU A 58 -38.68 -54.80 8.03
CA GLU A 58 -37.50 -54.92 8.86
C GLU A 58 -36.49 -53.84 8.48
N ARG A 59 -35.68 -53.42 9.45
CA ARG A 59 -34.69 -52.35 9.32
C ARG A 59 -33.35 -52.79 9.88
N LYS A 60 -32.25 -52.38 9.24
CA LYS A 60 -30.88 -52.42 9.80
C LYS A 60 -30.18 -51.09 9.53
N LYS A 61 -29.15 -50.75 10.32
CA LYS A 61 -28.23 -49.66 9.96
C LYS A 61 -27.41 -50.10 8.73
N ALA A 62 -27.26 -49.22 7.73
CA ALA A 62 -26.60 -49.59 6.48
C ALA A 62 -25.14 -50.01 6.74
N GLY A 63 -24.75 -51.16 6.20
CA GLY A 63 -23.39 -51.70 6.34
C GLY A 63 -23.05 -52.35 7.70
N ARG A 64 -23.96 -52.37 8.70
CA ARG A 64 -23.73 -53.03 10.01
C ARG A 64 -25.02 -53.60 10.62
N GLY A 65 -24.93 -54.80 11.20
CA GLY A 65 -25.97 -55.37 12.08
C GLY A 65 -26.99 -56.28 11.39
N ASN A 66 -27.93 -56.79 12.19
CA ASN A 66 -29.02 -57.66 11.76
C ASN A 66 -30.29 -56.84 11.48
N TYR A 67 -31.17 -57.40 10.65
CA TYR A 67 -32.50 -56.84 10.43
C TYR A 67 -33.37 -57.06 11.67
N GLU A 68 -34.09 -56.01 12.09
CA GLU A 68 -35.08 -56.03 13.16
C GLU A 68 -36.45 -55.60 12.63
N THR A 69 -37.53 -56.25 13.05
CA THR A 69 -38.89 -55.87 12.67
C THR A 69 -39.25 -54.51 13.25
N VAL A 70 -39.59 -53.56 12.37
CA VAL A 70 -39.99 -52.19 12.75
C VAL A 70 -41.47 -51.92 12.55
N GLY A 71 -42.17 -52.75 11.77
CA GLY A 71 -43.61 -52.62 11.59
C GLY A 71 -44.25 -53.69 10.72
N GLU A 72 -45.57 -53.75 10.81
CA GLU A 72 -46.42 -54.55 9.94
C GLU A 72 -47.54 -53.67 9.37
N VAL A 73 -47.87 -53.83 8.08
CA VAL A 73 -48.86 -52.99 7.40
C VAL A 73 -49.92 -53.84 6.71
N LYS A 74 -51.19 -53.47 6.94
CA LYS A 74 -52.40 -53.98 6.27
C LYS A 74 -53.21 -52.84 5.66
N SER A 75 -54.09 -53.16 4.71
CA SER A 75 -55.07 -52.20 4.21
C SER A 75 -56.05 -51.85 5.32
N PRO A 76 -56.57 -50.60 5.34
CA PRO A 76 -57.55 -50.21 6.35
C PRO A 76 -58.81 -51.06 6.22
N SER A 77 -59.32 -51.52 7.35
CA SER A 77 -60.53 -52.36 7.46
C SER A 77 -61.83 -51.57 7.45
N SER A 78 -61.75 -50.25 7.71
CA SER A 78 -62.90 -49.34 7.73
C SER A 78 -62.50 -47.92 7.35
N VAL A 79 -63.48 -47.12 6.93
CA VAL A 79 -63.28 -45.68 6.71
C VAL A 79 -62.87 -44.94 7.99
N ALA A 80 -63.28 -45.43 9.16
CA ALA A 80 -62.87 -44.89 10.45
C ALA A 80 -61.38 -45.11 10.70
N GLU A 81 -60.87 -46.31 10.40
CA GLU A 81 -59.43 -46.60 10.49
C GLU A 81 -58.62 -45.75 9.50
N LEU A 82 -59.09 -45.61 8.25
CA LEU A 82 -58.46 -44.74 7.25
C LEU A 82 -58.38 -43.29 7.74
N ASN A 83 -59.47 -42.77 8.34
CA ASN A 83 -59.47 -41.43 8.91
C ASN A 83 -58.57 -41.29 10.15
N GLY A 84 -58.45 -42.33 10.97
CA GLY A 84 -57.50 -42.37 12.08
C GLY A 84 -56.05 -42.28 11.58
N ARG A 85 -55.70 -43.07 10.56
CA ARG A 85 -54.39 -42.98 9.89
C ARG A 85 -54.15 -41.60 9.29
N ARG A 86 -55.17 -40.94 8.73
CA ARG A 86 -55.08 -39.58 8.19
C ARG A 86 -54.67 -38.58 9.25
N GLN A 87 -55.34 -38.58 10.41
CA GLN A 87 -54.98 -37.70 11.52
C GLN A 87 -53.58 -38.01 12.06
N GLN A 88 -53.23 -39.30 12.17
CA GLN A 88 -51.93 -39.75 12.65
C GLN A 88 -50.78 -39.26 11.77
N TYR A 89 -50.90 -39.38 10.44
CA TYR A 89 -49.76 -39.11 9.55
C TYR A 89 -49.72 -37.70 8.98
N GLN A 90 -50.83 -36.95 8.97
CA GLN A 90 -50.88 -35.60 8.39
C GLN A 90 -49.84 -34.64 8.99
N ILE A 91 -49.52 -34.80 10.28
CA ILE A 91 -48.53 -33.98 11.00
C ILE A 91 -47.11 -34.10 10.43
N HIS A 92 -46.80 -35.17 9.69
CA HIS A 92 -45.48 -35.40 9.09
C HIS A 92 -45.33 -34.83 7.68
N PHE A 93 -46.43 -34.37 7.07
CA PHE A 93 -46.46 -33.86 5.69
C PHE A 93 -47.09 -32.46 5.62
N THR A 94 -46.77 -31.60 6.60
CA THR A 94 -47.34 -30.25 6.76
C THR A 94 -47.00 -29.28 5.64
N LYS A 95 -45.99 -29.60 4.82
CA LYS A 95 -45.56 -28.82 3.66
C LYS A 95 -46.22 -29.24 2.35
N LEU A 96 -46.96 -30.34 2.35
CA LEU A 96 -47.89 -30.69 1.27
C LEU A 96 -49.26 -30.05 1.54
N GLU A 97 -50.12 -30.03 0.52
CA GLU A 97 -51.53 -29.71 0.73
C GLU A 97 -52.18 -30.76 1.65
N PRO A 98 -53.01 -30.36 2.63
CA PRO A 98 -53.67 -31.29 3.55
C PRO A 98 -54.52 -32.33 2.82
N PHE A 99 -54.48 -33.58 3.29
CA PHE A 99 -55.31 -34.64 2.73
C PHE A 99 -56.76 -34.48 3.22
N GLY A 100 -57.62 -33.95 2.34
CA GLY A 100 -59.00 -33.57 2.66
C GLY A 100 -59.90 -34.77 3.00
N ALA A 101 -61.03 -34.50 3.66
CA ALA A 101 -62.02 -35.54 3.97
C ALA A 101 -62.63 -36.13 2.68
N ASP A 102 -62.89 -35.29 1.68
CA ASP A 102 -63.42 -35.73 0.38
C ASP A 102 -62.44 -36.62 -0.38
N GLU A 103 -61.14 -36.31 -0.31
CA GLU A 103 -60.09 -37.13 -0.91
C GLU A 103 -59.96 -38.49 -0.19
N ALA A 104 -60.09 -38.50 1.13
CA ALA A 104 -60.16 -39.73 1.92
C ALA A 104 -61.39 -40.59 1.58
N GLY A 105 -62.55 -39.97 1.36
CA GLY A 105 -63.75 -40.66 0.89
C GLY A 105 -63.54 -41.33 -0.47
N ARG A 106 -62.95 -40.62 -1.44
CA ARG A 106 -62.61 -41.17 -2.76
C ARG A 106 -61.60 -42.31 -2.67
N LEU A 107 -60.57 -42.16 -1.84
CA LEU A 107 -59.59 -43.21 -1.60
C LEU A 107 -60.26 -44.47 -1.01
N TRP A 108 -61.12 -44.32 -0.01
CA TRP A 108 -61.84 -45.44 0.59
C TRP A 108 -62.68 -46.23 -0.42
N GLN A 109 -63.44 -45.53 -1.27
CA GLN A 109 -64.21 -46.15 -2.36
C GLN A 109 -63.31 -46.91 -3.33
N TYR A 110 -62.17 -46.32 -3.70
CA TYR A 110 -61.20 -46.96 -4.59
C TYR A 110 -60.60 -48.23 -3.96
N LEU A 111 -60.14 -48.15 -2.71
CA LEU A 111 -59.55 -49.28 -1.98
C LEU A 111 -60.54 -50.44 -1.82
N SER A 112 -61.83 -50.15 -1.69
CA SER A 112 -62.87 -51.17 -1.57
C SER A 112 -63.02 -51.99 -2.87
N ALA A 113 -62.88 -51.35 -4.03
CA ALA A 113 -63.11 -51.97 -5.34
C ALA A 113 -61.87 -52.61 -5.99
N HIS A 114 -60.65 -52.23 -5.60
CA HIS A 114 -59.42 -52.63 -6.32
C HIS A 114 -58.52 -53.54 -5.49
N LYS A 115 -57.58 -54.21 -6.17
CA LYS A 115 -56.51 -55.01 -5.54
C LYS A 115 -55.14 -54.30 -5.54
N THR A 116 -55.02 -53.23 -6.31
CA THR A 116 -53.81 -52.41 -6.45
C THR A 116 -54.15 -50.92 -6.34
N ILE A 117 -53.15 -50.08 -6.06
CA ILE A 117 -53.31 -48.61 -5.93
C ILE A 117 -52.85 -47.81 -7.17
N ASP A 118 -52.47 -48.50 -8.23
CA ASP A 118 -51.77 -47.95 -9.40
C ASP A 118 -52.58 -46.96 -10.24
N SER A 119 -53.91 -46.93 -10.12
CA SER A 119 -54.78 -46.01 -10.88
C SER A 119 -55.40 -44.90 -10.03
N PHE A 120 -55.00 -44.74 -8.76
CA PHE A 120 -55.49 -43.65 -7.92
C PHE A 120 -54.56 -42.43 -7.99
N TYR A 121 -55.12 -41.27 -8.35
CA TYR A 121 -54.37 -40.02 -8.49
C TYR A 121 -54.66 -39.07 -7.32
N SER A 122 -53.59 -38.61 -6.66
CA SER A 122 -53.64 -37.65 -5.55
C SER A 122 -52.45 -36.69 -5.63
N GLN A 123 -52.63 -35.46 -5.12
CA GLN A 123 -51.55 -34.49 -4.96
C GLN A 123 -50.68 -34.77 -3.73
N ASN A 124 -51.17 -35.56 -2.78
CA ASN A 124 -50.46 -35.95 -1.57
C ASN A 124 -50.24 -37.46 -1.57
N VAL A 125 -49.28 -37.85 -2.40
CA VAL A 125 -48.89 -39.25 -2.65
C VAL A 125 -48.42 -39.97 -1.38
N PRO A 126 -47.52 -39.40 -0.55
CA PRO A 126 -47.06 -40.12 0.64
C PRO A 126 -48.23 -40.52 1.53
N MET A 127 -49.21 -39.62 1.65
CA MET A 127 -50.43 -39.87 2.42
C MET A 127 -51.31 -40.92 1.77
N THR A 128 -51.54 -40.84 0.47
CA THR A 128 -52.29 -41.85 -0.28
C THR A 128 -51.81 -43.28 0.02
N HIS A 129 -50.50 -43.51 -0.05
CA HIS A 129 -49.94 -44.85 0.18
C HIS A 129 -49.95 -45.28 1.65
N LEU A 130 -49.69 -44.36 2.58
CA LEU A 130 -49.79 -44.65 4.02
C LEU A 130 -51.22 -45.02 4.43
N LEU A 131 -52.20 -44.29 3.89
CA LEU A 131 -53.62 -44.58 4.11
C LEU A 131 -54.05 -45.89 3.46
N ALA A 132 -53.56 -46.19 2.25
CA ALA A 132 -53.85 -47.43 1.54
C ALA A 132 -53.21 -48.68 2.16
N GLY A 133 -52.17 -48.51 2.98
CA GLY A 133 -51.33 -49.60 3.49
C GLY A 133 -50.29 -50.09 2.49
N THR A 134 -49.91 -49.26 1.52
CA THR A 134 -48.87 -49.54 0.52
C THR A 134 -47.57 -48.76 0.77
N ALA A 135 -47.51 -48.03 1.89
CA ALA A 135 -46.30 -47.48 2.45
C ALA A 135 -46.25 -47.68 3.97
N PHE A 136 -45.05 -47.58 4.53
CA PHE A 136 -44.78 -47.54 5.97
C PHE A 136 -44.03 -46.24 6.32
N PHE A 137 -44.26 -45.68 7.50
CA PHE A 137 -43.54 -44.51 7.98
C PHE A 137 -42.76 -44.89 9.24
N ASP A 138 -41.43 -44.96 9.12
CA ASP A 138 -40.54 -45.16 10.26
C ASP A 138 -40.21 -43.83 10.92
N ASN A 139 -41.01 -43.46 11.93
CA ASN A 139 -40.77 -42.29 12.78
C ASN A 139 -39.71 -42.53 13.87
N LYS A 140 -39.18 -43.76 13.99
CA LYS A 140 -38.11 -44.12 14.93
C LYS A 140 -36.74 -44.16 14.25
N ALA A 141 -36.64 -43.81 12.97
CA ALA A 141 -35.37 -43.72 12.27
C ALA A 141 -34.55 -42.52 12.80
N GLU A 142 -33.32 -42.79 13.23
CA GLU A 142 -32.40 -41.74 13.72
C GLU A 142 -31.96 -40.80 12.59
N LYS A 143 -31.92 -39.49 12.87
CA LYS A 143 -31.37 -38.49 11.94
C LYS A 143 -29.90 -38.79 11.62
N SER A 144 -29.49 -38.48 10.39
CA SER A 144 -28.10 -38.67 9.91
C SER A 144 -27.57 -40.11 9.95
N THR A 145 -28.46 -41.11 10.07
CA THR A 145 -28.10 -42.53 10.02
C THR A 145 -28.64 -43.16 8.74
N ASP A 146 -27.79 -43.90 8.05
CA ASP A 146 -28.19 -44.67 6.89
C ASP A 146 -28.88 -45.95 7.34
N TYR A 147 -30.05 -46.24 6.80
CA TYR A 147 -30.82 -47.45 7.04
C TYR A 147 -31.01 -48.22 5.73
N GLN A 148 -31.12 -49.53 5.84
CA GLN A 148 -31.62 -50.37 4.75
C GLN A 148 -32.83 -51.12 5.26
N TYR A 149 -33.89 -51.15 4.46
CA TYR A 149 -35.13 -51.83 4.81
C TYR A 149 -35.26 -53.13 4.03
N ARG A 150 -35.92 -54.11 4.63
CA ARG A 150 -36.25 -55.38 4.01
C ARG A 150 -37.73 -55.65 4.20
N ILE A 151 -38.41 -55.98 3.12
CA ILE A 151 -39.86 -56.14 3.09
C ILE A 151 -40.15 -57.59 2.70
N SER A 152 -40.97 -58.26 3.50
CA SER A 152 -41.49 -59.59 3.19
C SER A 152 -43.02 -59.58 3.21
N ILE A 153 -43.63 -60.49 2.46
CA ILE A 153 -45.08 -60.68 2.43
C ILE A 153 -45.42 -61.92 3.25
N ARG A 154 -46.21 -61.75 4.31
CA ARG A 154 -46.78 -62.85 5.10
C ARG A 154 -48.24 -63.06 4.71
N MET A 155 -48.52 -64.20 4.09
CA MET A 155 -49.88 -64.58 3.66
C MET A 155 -50.73 -64.99 4.88
N ALA A 156 -52.06 -64.99 4.73
CA ALA A 156 -52.99 -65.39 5.80
C ALA A 156 -52.79 -66.85 6.30
N ASP A 157 -52.18 -67.72 5.49
CA ASP A 157 -51.84 -69.11 5.83
C ASP A 157 -50.51 -69.25 6.61
N GLY A 158 -49.86 -68.14 6.95
CA GLY A 158 -48.60 -68.09 7.68
C GLY A 158 -47.36 -68.29 6.82
N LYS A 159 -47.49 -68.54 5.51
CA LYS A 159 -46.34 -68.64 4.60
C LYS A 159 -45.80 -67.26 4.25
N SER A 160 -44.47 -67.12 4.27
CA SER A 160 -43.77 -65.90 3.89
C SER A 160 -43.16 -66.03 2.49
N GLN A 161 -43.35 -65.02 1.66
CA GLN A 161 -42.58 -64.90 0.41
C GLN A 161 -41.17 -64.38 0.70
N SER A 162 -40.22 -64.69 -0.19
CA SER A 162 -38.84 -64.24 -0.07
C SER A 162 -38.76 -62.71 0.05
N PRO A 163 -37.93 -62.19 0.97
CA PRO A 163 -37.85 -60.75 1.19
C PRO A 163 -37.19 -60.02 0.01
N ALA A 164 -37.61 -58.79 -0.23
CA ALA A 164 -36.95 -57.84 -1.12
C ALA A 164 -36.30 -56.72 -0.29
N GLU A 165 -35.05 -56.36 -0.61
CA GLU A 165 -34.33 -55.27 0.05
C GLU A 165 -34.57 -53.94 -0.67
N SER A 166 -34.76 -52.87 0.11
CA SER A 166 -34.85 -51.53 -0.43
C SER A 166 -33.49 -51.00 -0.88
N ASN A 167 -33.49 -49.89 -1.62
CA ASN A 167 -32.30 -49.03 -1.68
C ASN A 167 -31.84 -48.71 -0.24
N ALA A 168 -30.52 -48.65 -0.03
CA ALA A 168 -30.01 -48.02 1.19
C ALA A 168 -30.49 -46.56 1.20
N THR A 169 -31.04 -46.10 2.33
CA THR A 169 -31.25 -44.67 2.51
C THR A 169 -29.86 -44.06 2.66
N ALA A 170 -29.41 -43.30 1.66
CA ALA A 170 -28.35 -42.35 1.89
C ALA A 170 -28.82 -41.36 2.97
N GLN A 171 -27.88 -40.77 3.71
CA GLN A 171 -28.08 -39.67 4.65
C GLN A 171 -29.23 -38.78 4.21
N PHE A 172 -29.96 -38.16 5.15
CA PHE A 172 -30.97 -37.12 4.89
C PHE A 172 -30.37 -35.94 4.08
N ARG A 173 -30.00 -36.18 2.82
CA ARG A 173 -29.44 -35.24 1.87
C ARG A 173 -30.66 -34.49 1.39
N LYS A 174 -30.71 -33.22 1.76
CA LYS A 174 -31.75 -32.33 1.25
C LYS A 174 -31.74 -32.43 -0.28
N PRO A 175 -32.91 -32.61 -0.92
CA PRO A 175 -32.99 -32.60 -2.37
C PRO A 175 -32.35 -31.33 -2.92
N GLU A 176 -31.60 -31.45 -4.00
CA GLU A 176 -31.20 -30.28 -4.77
C GLU A 176 -32.44 -29.72 -5.45
N PHE A 177 -32.80 -28.50 -5.05
CA PHE A 177 -33.97 -27.80 -5.56
C PHE A 177 -33.59 -26.77 -6.62
N PRO A 178 -34.50 -26.50 -7.56
CA PRO A 178 -34.23 -25.57 -8.63
C PRO A 178 -34.28 -24.12 -8.17
N VAL A 179 -33.65 -23.24 -8.94
CA VAL A 179 -33.74 -21.79 -8.71
C VAL A 179 -35.04 -21.26 -9.30
N ILE A 180 -35.86 -20.64 -8.45
CA ILE A 180 -37.11 -19.99 -8.86
C ILE A 180 -36.90 -18.48 -8.91
N LYS A 181 -37.13 -17.87 -10.09
CA LYS A 181 -36.97 -16.43 -10.29
C LYS A 181 -38.31 -15.75 -10.49
N PHE A 182 -38.46 -14.56 -9.90
CA PHE A 182 -39.60 -13.69 -10.19
C PHE A 182 -39.62 -13.34 -11.68
N SER A 183 -40.79 -13.41 -12.30
CA SER A 183 -40.99 -13.06 -13.70
C SER A 183 -41.80 -11.77 -13.83
N THR A 184 -43.01 -11.74 -13.27
CA THR A 184 -43.90 -10.57 -13.33
C THR A 184 -45.00 -10.68 -12.27
N SER A 185 -45.64 -9.56 -11.96
CA SER A 185 -46.84 -9.49 -11.14
C SER A 185 -47.83 -8.49 -11.74
N GLN A 186 -49.11 -8.75 -11.53
CA GLN A 186 -50.19 -7.85 -11.88
C GLN A 186 -51.11 -7.70 -10.68
N SER A 187 -51.34 -6.46 -10.27
CA SER A 187 -52.27 -6.13 -9.21
C SER A 187 -53.63 -5.73 -9.78
N ALA A 188 -54.70 -6.30 -9.23
CA ALA A 188 -56.06 -5.85 -9.38
C ALA A 188 -56.61 -5.39 -8.02
N LYS A 189 -57.84 -4.86 -8.01
CA LYS A 189 -58.47 -4.34 -6.79
C LYS A 189 -58.63 -5.41 -5.69
N ASP A 190 -58.96 -6.64 -6.09
CA ASP A 190 -59.36 -7.74 -5.20
C ASP A 190 -58.42 -8.95 -5.26
N HIS A 191 -57.48 -8.99 -6.21
CA HIS A 191 -56.54 -10.08 -6.37
C HIS A 191 -55.17 -9.61 -6.88
N ILE A 192 -54.15 -10.42 -6.61
CA ILE A 192 -52.80 -10.25 -7.12
C ILE A 192 -52.41 -11.50 -7.90
N THR A 193 -51.96 -11.32 -9.13
CA THR A 193 -51.42 -12.39 -9.96
C THR A 193 -49.90 -12.30 -9.97
N ILE A 194 -49.20 -13.40 -9.68
CA ILE A 194 -47.73 -13.46 -9.71
C ILE A 194 -47.29 -14.64 -10.56
N ILE A 195 -46.26 -14.41 -11.37
CA ILE A 195 -45.63 -15.44 -12.18
C ILE A 195 -44.16 -15.53 -11.78
N TRP A 196 -43.76 -16.74 -11.40
CA TRP A 196 -42.36 -17.12 -11.30
C TRP A 196 -41.96 -18.05 -12.46
N ALA A 197 -40.66 -18.16 -12.71
CA ALA A 197 -40.11 -19.02 -13.75
C ALA A 197 -39.02 -19.94 -13.19
N VAL A 198 -39.03 -21.19 -13.65
CA VAL A 198 -38.01 -22.20 -13.38
C VAL A 198 -37.60 -22.89 -14.68
N LYS A 199 -36.29 -22.96 -14.97
CA LYS A 199 -35.78 -23.57 -16.22
C LYS A 199 -35.65 -25.09 -16.13
N GLU A 200 -35.19 -25.58 -15.00
CA GLU A 200 -34.98 -27.00 -14.75
C GLU A 200 -35.71 -27.38 -13.46
N PRO A 201 -37.00 -27.76 -13.49
CA PRO A 201 -37.77 -28.07 -12.29
C PRO A 201 -37.36 -29.40 -11.62
N LYS A 202 -36.14 -29.90 -11.87
CA LYS A 202 -35.64 -31.18 -11.33
C LYS A 202 -35.93 -31.27 -9.83
N SER A 203 -36.41 -32.44 -9.39
CA SER A 203 -36.77 -32.74 -7.99
C SER A 203 -37.93 -31.93 -7.39
N MET A 204 -38.51 -30.98 -8.11
CA MET A 204 -39.67 -30.21 -7.69
C MET A 204 -40.95 -30.88 -8.20
N ALA A 205 -41.88 -31.17 -7.28
CA ALA A 205 -43.20 -31.69 -7.60
C ALA A 205 -44.34 -30.90 -6.94
N HIS A 206 -44.01 -29.85 -6.19
CA HIS A 206 -44.97 -28.90 -5.64
C HIS A 206 -44.26 -27.57 -5.34
N PHE A 207 -45.01 -26.53 -5.01
CA PHE A 207 -44.43 -25.29 -4.48
C PHE A 207 -45.35 -24.69 -3.42
N ASN A 208 -44.75 -24.11 -2.39
CA ASN A 208 -45.46 -23.33 -1.39
C ASN A 208 -45.22 -21.85 -1.65
N ILE A 209 -46.24 -21.04 -1.40
CA ILE A 209 -46.17 -19.59 -1.45
C ILE A 209 -46.32 -19.07 -0.04
N TYR A 210 -45.56 -18.04 0.25
CA TYR A 210 -45.60 -17.33 1.51
C TYR A 210 -45.87 -15.86 1.26
N ARG A 211 -46.70 -15.25 2.11
CA ARG A 211 -47.06 -13.83 2.04
C ARG A 211 -46.80 -13.16 3.38
N SER A 212 -46.23 -11.96 3.34
CA SER A 212 -46.17 -11.03 4.46
C SER A 212 -46.78 -9.69 4.05
N VAL A 213 -47.33 -8.93 4.99
CA VAL A 213 -47.51 -7.49 4.78
C VAL A 213 -46.12 -6.86 4.67
N PHE A 214 -45.96 -5.95 3.72
CA PHE A 214 -44.68 -5.32 3.42
C PHE A 214 -44.00 -4.74 4.68
N GLY A 215 -42.73 -5.10 4.88
CA GLY A 215 -41.89 -4.60 5.97
C GLY A 215 -42.18 -5.21 7.34
N LYS A 216 -43.08 -6.22 7.43
CA LYS A 216 -43.34 -6.95 8.67
C LYS A 216 -42.49 -8.21 8.84
N ASP A 217 -41.92 -8.73 7.75
CA ASP A 217 -41.15 -9.99 7.69
C ASP A 217 -41.84 -11.18 8.39
N ASN A 218 -43.18 -11.20 8.41
CA ASN A 218 -43.98 -12.26 9.00
C ASN A 218 -44.65 -13.08 7.89
N PHE A 219 -43.87 -13.96 7.27
CA PHE A 219 -44.29 -14.76 6.12
C PHE A 219 -45.18 -15.93 6.54
N GLU A 220 -46.44 -15.92 6.12
CA GLU A 220 -47.41 -17.00 6.33
C GLU A 220 -47.61 -17.81 5.04
N ARG A 221 -47.68 -19.15 5.16
CA ARG A 221 -47.95 -20.05 4.02
C ARG A 221 -49.39 -19.85 3.53
N LEU A 222 -49.54 -19.69 2.22
CA LEU A 222 -50.83 -19.66 1.55
C LEU A 222 -51.21 -21.07 1.06
N LEU A 223 -52.41 -21.54 1.42
CA LEU A 223 -52.93 -22.83 0.97
C LEU A 223 -53.54 -22.70 -0.43
N LEU A 224 -53.05 -23.50 -1.38
CA LEU A 224 -53.38 -23.38 -2.81
C LEU A 224 -54.78 -23.91 -3.16
N ASN A 225 -55.38 -24.71 -2.27
CA ASN A 225 -56.71 -25.29 -2.43
C ASN A 225 -57.71 -24.78 -1.37
N GLY A 226 -57.37 -23.69 -0.65
CA GLY A 226 -58.18 -23.13 0.45
C GLY A 226 -59.26 -22.13 0.04
N GLY A 227 -59.49 -21.91 -1.26
CA GLY A 227 -60.52 -21.01 -1.79
C GLY A 227 -60.13 -19.54 -1.95
N THR A 228 -59.07 -19.07 -1.27
CA THR A 228 -58.57 -17.68 -1.40
C THR A 228 -57.35 -17.54 -2.31
N VAL A 229 -56.69 -18.64 -2.66
CA VAL A 229 -55.54 -18.64 -3.55
C VAL A 229 -55.77 -19.73 -4.58
N SER A 230 -55.45 -19.42 -5.82
CA SER A 230 -55.39 -20.41 -6.89
C SER A 230 -54.00 -20.41 -7.49
N ALA A 231 -53.55 -21.57 -7.95
CA ALA A 231 -52.27 -21.69 -8.61
C ALA A 231 -52.36 -22.63 -9.81
N GLY A 232 -51.50 -22.39 -10.78
CA GLY A 232 -51.43 -23.11 -12.04
C GLY A 232 -50.01 -23.14 -12.55
N VAL A 233 -49.77 -24.03 -13.52
CA VAL A 233 -48.49 -24.14 -14.18
C VAL A 233 -48.68 -24.23 -15.69
N TYR A 234 -47.78 -23.60 -16.43
CA TYR A 234 -47.74 -23.71 -17.88
C TYR A 234 -46.29 -23.65 -18.36
N SER A 235 -46.02 -24.30 -19.49
CA SER A 235 -44.70 -24.24 -20.11
C SER A 235 -44.64 -23.06 -21.09
N GLU A 236 -43.57 -22.29 -21.04
CA GLU A 236 -43.31 -21.19 -21.96
C GLU A 236 -41.82 -21.17 -22.32
N LYS A 237 -41.53 -21.43 -23.60
CA LYS A 237 -40.16 -21.65 -24.10
C LYS A 237 -39.46 -22.74 -23.28
N ASP A 238 -38.23 -22.50 -22.81
CA ASP A 238 -37.43 -23.41 -21.99
C ASP A 238 -37.65 -23.19 -20.48
N SER A 239 -38.83 -22.71 -20.06
CA SER A 239 -39.14 -22.51 -18.65
C SER A 239 -40.55 -22.96 -18.29
N LEU A 240 -40.68 -23.56 -17.12
CA LEU A 240 -41.96 -23.76 -16.46
C LEU A 240 -42.34 -22.48 -15.71
N LYS A 241 -43.55 -21.99 -15.95
CA LYS A 241 -44.13 -20.84 -15.30
C LYS A 241 -45.03 -21.29 -14.16
N LEU A 242 -44.81 -20.71 -12.98
CA LEU A 242 -45.59 -20.94 -11.77
C LEU A 242 -46.50 -19.72 -11.58
N LEU A 243 -47.78 -19.89 -11.90
CA LEU A 243 -48.80 -18.85 -11.84
C LEU A 243 -49.56 -18.97 -10.54
N ILE A 244 -49.75 -17.83 -9.86
CA ILE A 244 -50.53 -17.76 -8.63
C ILE A 244 -51.48 -16.58 -8.74
N THR A 245 -52.68 -16.74 -8.19
CA THR A 245 -53.65 -15.66 -8.02
C THR A 245 -54.09 -15.67 -6.57
N ASP A 246 -53.67 -14.66 -5.82
CA ASP A 246 -54.01 -14.45 -4.42
C ASP A 246 -55.19 -13.49 -4.30
N SER A 247 -56.36 -14.01 -3.92
CA SER A 247 -57.57 -13.23 -3.66
C SER A 247 -57.48 -12.55 -2.30
N ILE A 248 -56.94 -11.34 -2.30
CA ILE A 248 -56.77 -10.50 -1.11
C ILE A 248 -58.05 -9.74 -0.70
N GLY A 249 -59.07 -9.69 -1.57
CA GLY A 249 -60.31 -8.97 -1.33
C GLY A 249 -60.08 -7.47 -1.15
N ASN A 250 -60.92 -6.81 -0.34
CA ASN A 250 -60.79 -5.38 -0.02
C ASN A 250 -59.78 -5.09 1.10
N LYS A 251 -58.61 -5.74 1.09
CA LYS A 251 -57.53 -5.51 2.07
C LYS A 251 -56.39 -4.72 1.42
N PRO A 252 -56.46 -3.38 1.36
CA PRO A 252 -55.46 -2.54 0.71
C PRO A 252 -54.11 -2.61 1.44
N ALA A 253 -53.12 -3.23 0.81
CA ALA A 253 -51.75 -3.28 1.31
C ALA A 253 -50.75 -3.57 0.18
N TRP A 254 -49.48 -3.28 0.44
CA TRP A 254 -48.37 -3.94 -0.25
C TRP A 254 -48.03 -5.22 0.49
N TYR A 255 -47.83 -6.29 -0.26
CA TYR A 255 -47.46 -7.60 0.23
C TYR A 255 -46.13 -8.03 -0.37
N GLU A 256 -45.36 -8.75 0.42
CA GLU A 256 -44.16 -9.45 -0.01
C GLU A 256 -44.50 -10.91 -0.20
N TYR A 257 -44.03 -11.49 -1.31
CA TYR A 257 -44.24 -12.89 -1.65
C TYR A 257 -42.91 -13.61 -1.79
N LYS A 258 -42.84 -14.82 -1.23
CA LYS A 258 -41.74 -15.76 -1.42
C LYS A 258 -42.31 -17.10 -1.86
N ILE A 259 -41.52 -17.86 -2.60
CA ILE A 259 -41.90 -19.19 -3.12
C ILE A 259 -40.83 -20.21 -2.74
N ALA A 260 -41.24 -21.40 -2.32
CA ALA A 260 -40.34 -22.52 -2.07
C ALA A 260 -40.72 -23.72 -2.95
N PRO A 261 -39.76 -24.35 -3.64
CA PRO A 261 -40.00 -25.64 -4.28
C PRO A 261 -40.17 -26.72 -3.21
N VAL A 262 -41.01 -27.71 -3.51
CA VAL A 262 -41.30 -28.84 -2.64
C VAL A 262 -41.18 -30.12 -3.47
N ASP A 263 -40.54 -31.14 -2.92
CA ASP A 263 -40.40 -32.43 -3.59
C ASP A 263 -41.70 -33.28 -3.48
N PRO A 264 -41.79 -34.45 -4.15
CA PRO A 264 -42.98 -35.31 -4.06
C PRO A 264 -43.34 -35.80 -2.64
N TYR A 265 -42.41 -35.70 -1.69
CA TYR A 265 -42.54 -36.23 -0.34
C TYR A 265 -42.78 -35.17 0.72
N GLY A 266 -42.86 -33.89 0.32
CA GLY A 266 -43.11 -32.77 1.22
C GLY A 266 -41.85 -32.16 1.83
N VAL A 267 -40.66 -32.49 1.32
CA VAL A 267 -39.44 -31.77 1.69
C VAL A 267 -39.46 -30.44 0.98
N GLU A 268 -39.39 -29.35 1.75
CA GLU A 268 -39.41 -27.98 1.24
C GLU A 268 -37.99 -27.41 1.10
N GLY A 269 -37.73 -26.75 -0.01
CA GLY A 269 -36.50 -26.00 -0.27
C GLY A 269 -36.48 -24.63 0.40
N PRO A 270 -35.40 -23.85 0.22
CA PRO A 270 -35.33 -22.49 0.74
C PRO A 270 -36.41 -21.59 0.10
N LEU A 271 -36.86 -20.58 0.84
CA LEU A 271 -37.67 -19.49 0.31
C LEU A 271 -36.86 -18.69 -0.72
N GLN A 272 -37.45 -18.49 -1.90
CA GLN A 272 -36.83 -17.83 -3.05
C GLN A 272 -37.82 -16.87 -3.72
N GLY A 273 -37.38 -16.23 -4.81
CA GLY A 273 -38.26 -15.48 -5.69
C GLY A 273 -38.96 -14.28 -5.04
N LEU A 274 -38.30 -13.59 -4.09
CA LEU A 274 -38.87 -12.42 -3.43
C LEU A 274 -39.42 -11.43 -4.45
N THR A 275 -40.67 -11.01 -4.24
CA THR A 275 -41.30 -9.95 -5.02
C THR A 275 -42.36 -9.23 -4.20
N ASN A 276 -42.69 -8.02 -4.64
CA ASN A 276 -43.65 -7.15 -3.98
C ASN A 276 -44.83 -6.90 -4.92
N ALA A 277 -46.04 -7.01 -4.39
CA ALA A 277 -47.25 -6.70 -5.12
C ALA A 277 -48.35 -6.22 -4.16
N GLY A 278 -49.19 -5.29 -4.61
CA GLY A 278 -50.20 -4.67 -3.77
C GLY A 278 -51.32 -4.04 -4.58
N ASN A 279 -52.48 -3.84 -3.96
CA ASN A 279 -53.69 -3.27 -4.57
C ASN A 279 -53.99 -1.83 -4.11
N ILE A 280 -52.97 -1.11 -3.64
CA ILE A 280 -53.10 0.31 -3.28
C ILE A 280 -52.90 1.13 -4.56
N ALA A 281 -53.95 1.84 -4.99
CA ALA A 281 -53.94 2.69 -6.19
C ALA A 281 -53.10 3.96 -6.01
N ASP A 282 -53.08 4.51 -4.79
CA ASP A 282 -52.45 5.80 -4.47
C ASP A 282 -51.25 5.62 -3.53
N TYR A 283 -50.24 4.88 -3.98
CA TYR A 283 -48.93 5.00 -3.33
C TYR A 283 -48.30 6.32 -3.76
N TYR A 284 -48.61 7.41 -3.04
CA TYR A 284 -47.91 8.67 -3.19
C TYR A 284 -46.58 8.61 -2.44
N ALA A 285 -45.49 8.91 -3.15
CA ALA A 285 -44.18 9.11 -2.57
C ALA A 285 -44.27 10.09 -1.40
N PRO A 286 -43.79 9.73 -0.19
CA PRO A 286 -43.74 10.72 0.88
C PRO A 286 -42.89 11.91 0.42
N PRO A 287 -43.33 13.17 0.65
CA PRO A 287 -42.49 14.31 0.34
C PRO A 287 -41.19 14.19 1.16
N ILE A 288 -40.06 14.34 0.48
CA ILE A 288 -38.76 14.46 1.13
C ILE A 288 -38.63 15.91 1.55
N THR A 289 -38.74 16.16 2.85
CA THR A 289 -38.70 17.52 3.40
C THR A 289 -37.36 17.79 4.08
N ASN A 290 -37.00 19.07 4.18
CA ASN A 290 -35.76 19.53 4.82
C ASN A 290 -34.48 18.87 4.29
N PHE A 291 -34.47 18.43 3.03
CA PHE A 291 -33.26 17.92 2.40
C PHE A 291 -32.28 19.07 2.21
N ARG A 292 -31.20 19.07 2.98
CA ARG A 292 -30.17 20.12 2.97
C ARG A 292 -28.79 19.51 3.12
N ALA A 293 -27.81 20.21 2.58
CA ALA A 293 -26.40 19.88 2.64
C ALA A 293 -25.68 21.02 3.36
N VAL A 294 -24.88 20.69 4.36
CA VAL A 294 -24.17 21.66 5.20
C VAL A 294 -22.69 21.32 5.15
N ASN A 295 -21.89 22.29 4.72
CA ASN A 295 -20.43 22.20 4.83
C ASN A 295 -20.06 22.23 6.32
N THR A 296 -19.30 21.23 6.78
CA THR A 296 -18.80 21.19 8.17
C THR A 296 -17.53 22.03 8.36
N HIS A 297 -16.90 22.43 7.25
CA HIS A 297 -15.62 23.13 7.16
C HIS A 297 -14.39 22.33 7.61
N GLN A 298 -14.55 21.04 7.90
CA GLN A 298 -13.47 20.18 8.38
C GLN A 298 -13.50 18.83 7.66
N ASN A 299 -12.34 18.19 7.54
CA ASN A 299 -12.19 16.80 7.09
C ASN A 299 -12.86 16.47 5.74
N HIS A 300 -13.04 17.45 4.85
CA HIS A 300 -13.76 17.26 3.60
C HIS A 300 -15.21 16.80 3.79
N GLU A 301 -15.85 17.13 4.90
CA GLU A 301 -17.17 16.63 5.24
C GLU A 301 -18.31 17.58 4.82
N ILE A 302 -19.25 17.08 4.01
CA ILE A 302 -20.56 17.68 3.77
C ILE A 302 -21.63 16.84 4.45
N LYS A 303 -22.32 17.43 5.43
CA LYS A 303 -23.41 16.77 6.16
C LYS A 303 -24.74 16.97 5.45
N LEU A 304 -25.29 15.88 4.91
CA LEU A 304 -26.63 15.79 4.35
C LEU A 304 -27.65 15.46 5.43
N MET A 305 -28.78 16.15 5.45
CA MET A 305 -29.88 15.89 6.39
C MET A 305 -31.21 15.95 5.64
N TRP A 306 -32.15 15.08 6.00
CA TRP A 306 -33.50 15.03 5.41
C TRP A 306 -34.54 14.51 6.40
N ARG A 307 -35.82 14.64 6.04
CA ARG A 307 -36.95 14.04 6.74
C ARG A 307 -37.85 13.30 5.76
N LEU A 308 -38.32 12.13 6.18
CA LEU A 308 -39.31 11.32 5.47
C LEU A 308 -40.57 11.22 6.32
N GLU A 309 -41.72 11.64 5.80
CA GLU A 309 -42.98 11.68 6.56
C GLU A 309 -43.68 10.32 6.65
N ASN A 310 -43.61 9.47 5.62
CA ASN A 310 -44.20 8.13 5.60
C ASN A 310 -43.23 7.09 5.03
N LYS A 311 -42.64 6.28 5.92
CA LYS A 311 -41.61 5.29 5.56
C LYS A 311 -42.18 3.89 5.28
N LYS A 312 -43.50 3.70 5.44
CA LYS A 312 -44.13 2.37 5.52
C LYS A 312 -43.87 1.48 4.31
N TYR A 313 -43.73 2.06 3.13
CA TYR A 313 -43.55 1.32 1.87
C TYR A 313 -42.24 1.67 1.16
N LEU A 314 -41.24 2.12 1.93
CA LEU A 314 -39.89 2.36 1.44
C LEU A 314 -38.96 1.21 1.83
N ASN A 315 -38.08 0.81 0.91
CA ASN A 315 -37.06 -0.23 1.09
C ASN A 315 -35.71 0.35 1.49
N GLY A 316 -35.37 1.55 1.02
CA GLY A 316 -34.07 2.15 1.25
C GLY A 316 -33.93 3.56 0.70
N ILE A 317 -32.85 4.21 1.08
CA ILE A 317 -32.45 5.54 0.64
C ILE A 317 -31.11 5.40 -0.07
N THR A 318 -31.06 5.77 -1.34
CA THR A 318 -29.81 5.86 -2.08
C THR A 318 -29.40 7.32 -2.19
N VAL A 319 -28.21 7.66 -1.71
CA VAL A 319 -27.65 9.01 -1.83
C VAL A 319 -26.85 9.09 -3.13
N MET A 320 -27.22 10.05 -3.98
CA MET A 320 -26.58 10.30 -5.27
C MET A 320 -25.80 11.62 -5.21
N ARG A 321 -24.58 11.65 -5.74
CA ARG A 321 -23.72 12.84 -5.83
C ARG A 321 -23.19 13.06 -7.24
N SER A 322 -23.06 14.32 -7.65
CA SER A 322 -22.35 14.73 -8.87
C SER A 322 -21.61 16.06 -8.67
N ARG A 323 -20.62 16.33 -9.52
CA ARG A 323 -20.05 17.68 -9.70
C ARG A 323 -20.85 18.54 -10.69
N ASN A 324 -21.76 17.92 -11.44
CA ASN A 324 -22.63 18.59 -12.41
C ASN A 324 -24.09 18.48 -11.98
N TYR A 325 -24.85 19.55 -12.16
CA TYR A 325 -26.25 19.60 -11.74
C TYR A 325 -27.15 18.57 -12.48
N ASP A 326 -26.96 18.34 -13.78
CA ASP A 326 -27.86 17.51 -14.58
C ASP A 326 -27.36 16.10 -14.90
N SER A 327 -26.06 15.84 -14.75
CA SER A 327 -25.41 14.61 -15.25
C SER A 327 -24.33 14.09 -14.30
N GLY A 328 -23.79 12.90 -14.56
CA GLY A 328 -22.63 12.38 -13.82
C GLY A 328 -22.90 11.91 -12.39
N TYR A 329 -24.16 11.72 -12.01
CA TYR A 329 -24.50 11.25 -10.68
C TYR A 329 -24.04 9.83 -10.42
N MET A 330 -23.28 9.66 -9.34
CA MET A 330 -22.88 8.37 -8.80
C MET A 330 -23.56 8.10 -7.46
N ARG A 331 -23.80 6.82 -7.17
CA ARG A 331 -24.25 6.39 -5.85
C ARG A 331 -23.08 6.47 -4.87
N ILE A 332 -23.26 7.23 -3.78
CA ILE A 332 -22.27 7.34 -2.70
C ILE A 332 -22.69 6.60 -1.43
N ALA A 333 -23.98 6.35 -1.22
CA ALA A 333 -24.46 5.54 -0.10
C ALA A 333 -25.79 4.84 -0.41
N SER A 334 -26.03 3.73 0.29
CA SER A 334 -27.33 3.06 0.40
C SER A 334 -27.63 2.88 1.89
N LEU A 335 -28.69 3.50 2.37
CA LEU A 335 -29.02 3.66 3.77
C LEU A 335 -30.41 3.08 4.08
N PRO A 336 -30.63 2.58 5.30
CA PRO A 336 -31.97 2.20 5.73
C PRO A 336 -32.89 3.42 5.81
N VAL A 337 -34.20 3.20 5.65
CA VAL A 337 -35.22 4.27 5.67
C VAL A 337 -35.34 4.98 7.02
N THR A 338 -34.75 4.41 8.07
CA THR A 338 -34.65 5.01 9.40
C THR A 338 -33.73 6.23 9.42
N ASP A 339 -32.71 6.23 8.56
CA ASP A 339 -31.68 7.28 8.56
C ASP A 339 -32.23 8.61 8.06
N THR A 340 -31.73 9.67 8.68
CA THR A 340 -32.12 11.07 8.41
C THR A 340 -30.91 11.96 8.16
N VAL A 341 -29.71 11.40 8.23
CA VAL A 341 -28.44 12.10 8.10
C VAL A 341 -27.40 11.20 7.44
N TYR A 342 -26.54 11.79 6.62
CA TYR A 342 -25.36 11.15 6.05
C TYR A 342 -24.26 12.19 5.89
N THR A 343 -23.03 11.82 6.23
CA THR A 343 -21.86 12.67 6.00
C THR A 343 -21.14 12.17 4.76
N ASP A 344 -21.09 13.00 3.72
CA ASP A 344 -20.27 12.74 2.55
C ASP A 344 -18.85 13.29 2.78
N ILE A 345 -17.84 12.50 2.42
CA ILE A 345 -16.45 12.94 2.36
C ILE A 345 -16.14 13.26 0.90
N VAL A 346 -15.94 14.55 0.62
CA VAL A 346 -15.74 15.06 -0.74
C VAL A 346 -14.26 15.03 -1.15
N PRO A 347 -13.95 14.77 -2.42
CA PRO A 347 -12.56 14.59 -2.84
C PRO A 347 -11.75 15.88 -2.89
N GLU A 348 -12.37 17.05 -3.07
CA GLU A 348 -11.68 18.32 -3.38
C GLU A 348 -12.38 19.50 -2.67
N SER A 349 -11.58 20.48 -2.25
CA SER A 349 -12.02 21.78 -1.75
C SER A 349 -12.23 22.78 -2.90
N GLY A 350 -13.18 23.71 -2.72
CA GLY A 350 -13.44 24.78 -3.67
C GLY A 350 -14.39 24.42 -4.82
N GLU A 351 -15.11 23.30 -4.70
CA GLU A 351 -16.03 22.79 -5.73
C GLU A 351 -17.47 22.65 -5.22
N ASN A 352 -18.43 22.75 -6.14
CA ASN A 352 -19.84 22.48 -5.85
C ASN A 352 -20.14 20.98 -6.00
N PHE A 353 -20.77 20.41 -4.97
CA PHE A 353 -21.29 19.05 -5.02
C PHE A 353 -22.82 19.08 -4.99
N TYR A 354 -23.43 18.42 -5.97
CA TYR A 354 -24.88 18.31 -6.13
C TYR A 354 -25.36 16.95 -5.63
N TYR A 355 -26.45 16.95 -4.87
CA TYR A 355 -27.01 15.75 -4.24
C TYR A 355 -28.48 15.59 -4.56
N TYR A 356 -28.92 14.35 -4.72
CA TYR A 356 -30.33 13.97 -4.57
C TYR A 356 -30.45 12.61 -3.90
N LEU A 357 -31.59 12.37 -3.26
CA LEU A 357 -31.94 11.08 -2.70
C LEU A 357 -32.80 10.32 -3.71
N LYS A 358 -32.46 9.06 -3.96
CA LYS A 358 -33.29 8.10 -4.68
C LYS A 358 -33.88 7.12 -3.66
N LEU A 359 -35.17 7.21 -3.41
CA LEU A 359 -35.87 6.28 -2.54
C LEU A 359 -36.35 5.07 -3.37
N GLU A 360 -36.19 3.89 -2.77
CA GLU A 360 -36.73 2.66 -3.31
C GLU A 360 -38.05 2.35 -2.61
N SER A 361 -39.10 2.09 -3.37
CA SER A 361 -40.44 1.79 -2.86
C SER A 361 -40.87 0.36 -3.09
N ALA A 362 -41.95 -0.05 -2.41
CA ALA A 362 -42.54 -1.38 -2.54
C ALA A 362 -42.92 -1.75 -3.97
N ASP A 363 -43.33 -0.79 -4.81
CA ASP A 363 -43.72 -0.99 -6.21
C ASP A 363 -42.54 -0.99 -7.20
N ASN A 364 -41.30 -0.88 -6.70
CA ASN A 364 -40.07 -0.73 -7.48
C ASN A 364 -40.01 0.52 -8.38
N THR A 365 -40.88 1.52 -8.17
CA THR A 365 -40.79 2.80 -8.87
C THR A 365 -39.80 3.71 -8.15
N PRO A 366 -38.66 4.08 -8.76
CA PRO A 366 -37.69 4.94 -8.08
C PRO A 366 -38.26 6.35 -7.87
N LEU A 367 -38.21 6.83 -6.63
CA LEU A 367 -38.64 8.17 -6.26
C LEU A 367 -37.42 9.04 -6.02
N THR A 368 -37.41 10.29 -6.49
CA THR A 368 -36.24 11.17 -6.35
C THR A 368 -36.60 12.46 -5.61
N SER A 369 -35.67 12.95 -4.78
CA SER A 369 -35.79 14.27 -4.16
C SER A 369 -35.51 15.37 -5.18
N ALA A 370 -35.81 16.62 -4.80
CA ALA A 370 -35.18 17.77 -5.41
C ALA A 370 -33.65 17.65 -5.30
N ARG A 371 -32.95 18.22 -6.29
CA ARG A 371 -31.50 18.37 -6.23
C ARG A 371 -31.15 19.54 -5.31
N ILE A 372 -30.16 19.33 -4.47
CA ILE A 372 -29.55 20.39 -3.66
C ILE A 372 -28.05 20.45 -3.97
N PHE A 373 -27.38 21.48 -3.50
CA PHE A 373 -25.94 21.59 -3.61
C PHE A 373 -25.34 22.04 -2.29
N ALA A 374 -24.06 21.74 -2.11
CA ALA A 374 -23.21 22.37 -1.12
C ALA A 374 -21.83 22.61 -1.72
N PHE A 375 -21.25 23.75 -1.37
CA PHE A 375 -19.88 24.10 -1.69
C PHE A 375 -19.01 23.68 -0.50
N TYR A 376 -18.04 22.79 -0.73
CA TYR A 376 -17.07 22.48 0.31
C TYR A 376 -15.93 23.51 0.26
N THR A 377 -15.69 24.13 1.40
CA THR A 377 -14.53 24.96 1.69
C THR A 377 -14.12 24.72 3.13
N ASP A 378 -12.84 24.47 3.30
CA ASP A 378 -12.22 24.32 4.61
C ASP A 378 -12.10 25.68 5.34
N ASP A 379 -12.06 25.68 6.68
CA ASP A 379 -12.00 26.87 7.56
C ASP A 379 -10.60 27.52 7.68
N GLN A 380 -9.76 27.41 6.64
CA GLN A 380 -8.33 27.73 6.71
C GLN A 380 -7.55 26.83 7.69
N SER A 381 -8.02 25.60 7.94
CA SER A 381 -7.24 24.63 8.70
C SER A 381 -5.89 24.38 8.02
N LEU A 382 -4.82 24.38 8.83
CA LEU A 382 -3.48 24.05 8.37
C LEU A 382 -3.36 22.52 8.29
N PRO A 383 -2.73 21.96 7.24
CA PRO A 383 -2.48 20.52 7.17
C PRO A 383 -1.53 20.08 8.30
N GLU A 384 -1.57 18.81 8.69
CA GLU A 384 -0.57 18.25 9.61
C GLU A 384 0.82 18.18 8.94
N PRO A 385 1.91 18.41 9.70
CA PRO A 385 3.25 18.32 9.17
C PRO A 385 3.63 16.87 8.86
N PRO A 386 4.60 16.64 7.96
CA PRO A 386 5.15 15.31 7.71
C PRO A 386 5.73 14.65 8.97
N ASN A 387 5.68 13.33 8.98
CA ASN A 387 6.21 12.47 10.05
C ASN A 387 7.34 11.58 9.51
N GLU A 388 7.98 10.82 10.40
CA GLU A 388 9.11 9.92 10.06
C GLU A 388 10.18 10.59 9.19
N ILE A 389 10.52 11.84 9.53
CA ILE A 389 11.54 12.60 8.81
C ILE A 389 12.94 12.12 9.22
N ASP A 390 13.83 12.01 8.24
CA ASP A 390 15.25 11.72 8.44
C ASP A 390 16.12 12.49 7.43
N ALA A 391 17.39 12.72 7.74
CA ALA A 391 18.35 13.34 6.83
C ALA A 391 19.67 12.58 6.86
N VAL A 392 20.20 12.29 5.68
CA VAL A 392 21.47 11.55 5.53
C VAL A 392 22.45 12.31 4.66
N THR A 393 23.73 12.18 4.99
CA THR A 393 24.83 12.68 4.16
C THR A 393 24.81 11.99 2.80
N ALA A 394 24.82 12.76 1.72
CA ALA A 394 24.83 12.28 0.34
C ALA A 394 26.00 12.90 -0.45
N PRO A 395 26.50 12.26 -1.52
CA PRO A 395 27.57 12.85 -2.32
C PRO A 395 27.22 14.25 -2.82
N ASN A 396 28.06 15.23 -2.51
CA ASN A 396 27.87 16.66 -2.84
C ASN A 396 26.63 17.32 -2.21
N GLY A 397 26.06 16.76 -1.15
CA GLY A 397 24.86 17.34 -0.54
C GLY A 397 24.29 16.57 0.64
N ILE A 398 22.98 16.71 0.84
CA ILE A 398 22.21 16.04 1.90
C ILE A 398 20.90 15.56 1.27
N THR A 399 20.46 14.34 1.61
CA THR A 399 19.14 13.85 1.22
C THR A 399 18.24 13.77 2.44
N VAL A 400 17.07 14.41 2.36
CA VAL A 400 16.02 14.39 3.38
C VAL A 400 14.93 13.43 2.93
N TYR A 401 14.45 12.60 3.84
CA TYR A 401 13.36 11.64 3.64
C TYR A 401 12.24 11.93 4.63
N TRP A 402 10.98 11.65 4.25
CA TRP A 402 9.84 11.75 5.16
C TRP A 402 8.67 10.90 4.67
N LYS A 403 7.71 10.68 5.57
CA LYS A 403 6.37 10.19 5.26
C LYS A 403 5.32 11.24 5.61
N SER A 404 4.10 11.04 5.13
CA SER A 404 2.97 11.90 5.43
C SER A 404 1.69 11.09 5.42
N GLU A 405 0.95 11.14 6.52
CA GLU A 405 -0.38 10.55 6.65
C GLU A 405 -1.50 11.59 6.47
N GLU A 406 -1.15 12.87 6.29
CA GLU A 406 -2.09 13.96 6.03
C GLU A 406 -2.86 13.70 4.71
N PRO A 407 -4.16 13.33 4.77
CA PRO A 407 -4.90 12.89 3.60
C PRO A 407 -5.21 14.03 2.62
N TYR A 408 -5.14 15.29 3.07
CA TYR A 408 -5.53 16.45 2.27
C TYR A 408 -4.33 17.32 1.84
N ALA A 409 -3.10 16.81 2.01
CA ALA A 409 -1.91 17.44 1.44
C ALA A 409 -1.85 17.21 -0.08
N ASN A 410 -1.55 18.26 -0.84
CA ASN A 410 -1.25 18.14 -2.27
C ASN A 410 0.26 18.12 -2.57
N GLY A 411 1.10 18.42 -1.57
CA GLY A 411 2.55 18.29 -1.67
C GLY A 411 3.31 18.91 -0.51
N PHE A 412 4.62 19.05 -0.69
CA PHE A 412 5.56 19.42 0.37
C PHE A 412 6.59 20.46 -0.08
N TYR A 413 7.10 21.19 0.90
CA TYR A 413 8.31 22.00 0.77
C TYR A 413 9.32 21.63 1.87
N VAL A 414 10.59 21.52 1.49
CA VAL A 414 11.71 21.30 2.39
C VAL A 414 12.38 22.63 2.67
N TYR A 415 12.66 22.89 3.94
CA TYR A 415 13.37 24.08 4.41
C TYR A 415 14.66 23.67 5.12
N ARG A 416 15.68 24.54 5.02
CA ARG A 416 17.02 24.35 5.57
C ARG A 416 17.44 25.53 6.42
N ARG A 417 18.27 25.31 7.44
CA ARG A 417 19.12 26.33 8.07
C ARG A 417 20.50 25.77 8.44
N LYS A 418 21.50 26.65 8.62
CA LYS A 418 22.84 26.26 9.08
C LYS A 418 22.95 26.34 10.60
N ASN A 419 22.51 27.46 11.19
CA ASN A 419 22.57 27.71 12.63
C ASN A 419 21.16 27.71 13.25
N THR A 420 21.01 27.22 14.49
CA THR A 420 19.73 27.26 15.23
C THR A 420 19.18 28.67 15.45
N ASN A 421 20.04 29.69 15.38
CA ASN A 421 19.67 31.09 15.53
C ASN A 421 19.17 31.74 14.23
N GLU A 422 19.27 31.04 13.10
CA GLU A 422 18.78 31.52 11.80
C GLU A 422 17.38 30.95 11.48
N PRO A 423 16.55 31.69 10.74
CA PRO A 423 15.28 31.16 10.24
C PRO A 423 15.51 30.08 9.18
N PHE A 424 14.58 29.14 9.10
CA PHE A 424 14.52 28.17 8.01
C PHE A 424 14.21 28.87 6.68
N VAL A 425 15.01 28.58 5.65
CA VAL A 425 14.80 29.05 4.26
C VAL A 425 14.42 27.89 3.36
N GLN A 426 13.56 28.12 2.37
CA GLN A 426 13.10 27.06 1.47
C GLN A 426 14.26 26.54 0.63
N ALA A 427 14.47 25.23 0.66
CA ALA A 427 15.54 24.53 -0.06
C ALA A 427 15.02 23.79 -1.30
N SER A 428 13.75 23.36 -1.30
CA SER A 428 13.17 22.58 -2.42
C SER A 428 12.19 23.37 -3.29
N PRO A 429 11.96 22.95 -4.54
CA PRO A 429 10.72 23.26 -5.26
C PRO A 429 9.51 22.54 -4.61
N PHE A 430 8.32 22.71 -5.18
CA PHE A 430 7.12 21.98 -4.77
C PHE A 430 7.25 20.50 -5.09
N ILE A 431 6.99 19.65 -4.11
CA ILE A 431 7.09 18.18 -4.22
C ILE A 431 5.68 17.60 -4.13
N PRO A 432 5.07 17.14 -5.24
CA PRO A 432 3.69 16.66 -5.24
C PRO A 432 3.55 15.32 -4.50
N VAL A 433 2.37 15.08 -3.94
CA VAL A 433 2.00 13.77 -3.38
C VAL A 433 1.94 12.68 -4.46
N GLY A 434 2.05 11.41 -4.04
CA GLY A 434 1.95 10.24 -4.92
C GLY A 434 2.94 9.11 -4.61
N LYS A 435 3.60 9.16 -3.46
CA LYS A 435 4.56 8.15 -3.00
C LYS A 435 4.28 7.79 -1.54
N GLU A 436 4.70 6.60 -1.13
CA GLU A 436 4.64 6.18 0.28
C GLU A 436 5.76 6.84 1.10
N VAL A 437 6.95 6.95 0.53
CA VAL A 437 8.09 7.65 1.11
C VAL A 437 8.55 8.73 0.14
N TYR A 438 8.74 9.93 0.67
CA TYR A 438 9.19 11.09 -0.07
C TYR A 438 10.66 11.38 0.21
N SER A 439 11.31 12.06 -0.73
CA SER A 439 12.71 12.44 -0.59
C SER A 439 13.05 13.70 -1.36
N PHE A 440 13.98 14.49 -0.83
CA PHE A 440 14.56 15.65 -1.49
C PHE A 440 16.08 15.64 -1.32
N SER A 441 16.82 15.76 -2.43
CA SER A 441 18.27 15.90 -2.39
C SER A 441 18.65 17.37 -2.52
N ASP A 442 19.17 17.94 -1.44
CA ASP A 442 19.73 19.28 -1.43
C ASP A 442 21.17 19.24 -1.92
N THR A 443 21.38 19.71 -3.14
CA THR A 443 22.70 19.87 -3.79
C THR A 443 23.02 21.35 -4.00
N SER A 444 22.49 22.22 -3.15
CA SER A 444 22.71 23.67 -3.27
C SER A 444 24.19 24.01 -3.15
N LYS A 445 24.66 24.95 -4.00
CA LYS A 445 26.02 25.50 -3.92
C LYS A 445 26.29 26.32 -2.65
N LEU A 446 25.25 26.56 -1.84
CA LEU A 446 25.35 27.19 -0.53
C LEU A 446 25.76 26.20 0.57
N LEU A 447 25.76 24.90 0.27
CA LEU A 447 26.26 23.88 1.18
C LEU A 447 27.79 23.93 1.23
N GLN A 448 28.32 23.94 2.43
CA GLN A 448 29.76 23.91 2.72
C GLN A 448 30.14 22.53 3.24
N GLY A 449 31.31 22.03 2.83
CA GLY A 449 31.81 20.75 3.32
C GLY A 449 32.13 20.80 4.80
N GLY A 450 31.88 19.71 5.52
CA GLY A 450 32.12 19.60 6.96
C GLY A 450 31.05 20.25 7.85
N GLU A 451 30.14 21.03 7.26
CA GLU A 451 29.08 21.74 8.00
C GLU A 451 27.84 20.87 8.21
N VAL A 452 27.20 21.04 9.37
CA VAL A 452 25.93 20.40 9.71
C VAL A 452 24.78 21.35 9.36
N TYR A 453 23.79 20.83 8.63
CA TYR A 453 22.59 21.57 8.29
C TYR A 453 21.37 20.91 8.92
N GLN A 454 20.39 21.74 9.29
CA GLN A 454 19.11 21.29 9.84
C GLN A 454 18.02 21.45 8.80
N TYR A 455 17.11 20.48 8.75
CA TYR A 455 15.99 20.45 7.81
C TYR A 455 14.66 20.21 8.51
N VAL A 456 13.63 20.83 7.95
CA VAL A 456 12.21 20.57 8.27
C VAL A 456 11.43 20.49 6.97
N VAL A 457 10.34 19.75 6.98
CA VAL A 457 9.41 19.64 5.85
C VAL A 457 8.07 20.19 6.29
N ARG A 458 7.37 20.89 5.37
CA ARG A 458 6.01 21.39 5.58
C ARG A 458 5.08 20.82 4.51
N SER A 459 3.93 20.32 4.93
CA SER A 459 2.83 19.92 4.04
C SER A 459 2.12 21.16 3.51
N ARG A 460 1.58 21.08 2.30
CA ARG A 460 0.71 22.09 1.69
C ARG A 460 -0.62 21.44 1.34
N ASN A 461 -1.74 22.10 1.64
CA ASN A 461 -3.06 21.63 1.24
C ASN A 461 -3.54 22.31 -0.07
N GLU A 462 -4.73 21.94 -0.53
CA GLU A 462 -5.36 22.48 -1.75
C GLU A 462 -5.61 23.99 -1.69
N ASN A 463 -5.79 24.54 -0.49
CA ASN A 463 -5.98 25.98 -0.25
C ASN A 463 -4.65 26.76 -0.16
N ASN A 464 -3.51 26.13 -0.46
CA ASN A 464 -2.17 26.71 -0.39
C ASN A 464 -1.67 27.05 1.01
N LEU A 465 -2.32 26.53 2.05
CA LEU A 465 -1.88 26.69 3.42
C LEU A 465 -0.80 25.68 3.75
N LEU A 466 0.17 26.11 4.56
CA LEU A 466 1.31 25.30 4.96
C LEU A 466 1.16 24.86 6.41
N SER A 467 1.48 23.59 6.68
CA SER A 467 1.56 23.04 8.03
C SER A 467 2.55 23.83 8.89
N ARG A 468 2.58 23.58 10.20
CA ARG A 468 3.79 23.87 11.01
C ARG A 468 5.00 23.12 10.46
N ASN A 469 6.20 23.42 10.95
CA ASN A 469 7.38 22.61 10.64
C ASN A 469 7.20 21.18 11.19
N SER A 470 7.69 20.19 10.46
CA SER A 470 7.95 18.85 11.01
C SER A 470 8.95 18.89 12.16
N ASP A 471 9.23 17.73 12.73
CA ASP A 471 10.43 17.54 13.54
C ASP A 471 11.68 17.95 12.75
N THR A 472 12.69 18.45 13.46
CA THR A 472 13.94 18.92 12.87
C THR A 472 14.95 17.79 12.83
N VAL A 473 15.48 17.51 11.64
CA VAL A 473 16.56 16.55 11.43
C VAL A 473 17.84 17.27 11.04
N SER A 474 18.99 16.66 11.30
CA SER A 474 20.30 17.26 11.01
C SER A 474 21.21 16.26 10.32
N ALA A 475 21.99 16.73 9.35
CA ALA A 475 23.01 15.91 8.68
C ALA A 475 24.21 16.77 8.27
N THR A 476 25.39 16.17 8.25
CA THR A 476 26.60 16.80 7.71
C THR A 476 26.54 16.78 6.18
N SER A 477 26.93 17.87 5.54
CA SER A 477 26.98 17.93 4.08
C SER A 477 28.06 17.00 3.52
N GLY A 478 27.72 16.21 2.50
CA GLY A 478 28.70 15.42 1.75
C GLY A 478 29.43 16.22 0.66
N VAL A 479 29.36 17.55 0.71
CA VAL A 479 30.24 18.44 -0.06
C VAL A 479 31.68 18.26 0.44
N LYS A 480 32.62 18.13 -0.50
CA LYS A 480 34.04 18.00 -0.17
C LYS A 480 34.54 19.28 0.51
N VAL A 481 35.23 19.14 1.65
CA VAL A 481 35.93 20.25 2.30
C VAL A 481 37.04 20.75 1.38
N VAL A 482 37.09 22.08 1.17
CA VAL A 482 38.14 22.75 0.41
C VAL A 482 38.89 23.66 1.38
N LEU A 483 40.13 23.30 1.71
CA LEU A 483 40.98 24.09 2.60
C LEU A 483 41.65 25.22 1.84
N THR A 484 41.83 26.36 2.51
CA THR A 484 42.54 27.50 1.94
C THR A 484 44.05 27.19 1.88
N PRO A 485 44.70 27.31 0.71
CA PRO A 485 46.14 27.11 0.62
C PRO A 485 46.90 28.25 1.34
N PRO A 486 48.07 27.99 1.94
CA PRO A 486 48.83 29.01 2.66
C PRO A 486 49.11 30.27 1.82
N VAL A 487 48.69 31.43 2.29
CA VAL A 487 48.84 32.69 1.55
C VAL A 487 50.10 33.47 1.96
N ASN A 488 50.51 34.42 1.12
CA ASN A 488 51.68 35.30 1.36
C ASN A 488 52.98 34.54 1.67
N VAL A 489 53.18 33.44 0.95
CA VAL A 489 54.42 32.66 1.00
C VAL A 489 55.59 33.55 0.57
N ARG A 490 56.56 33.67 1.46
CA ARG A 490 57.79 34.45 1.29
C ARG A 490 58.96 33.65 1.83
N TYR A 491 60.18 34.05 1.47
CA TYR A 491 61.38 33.40 1.96
C TYR A 491 62.43 34.41 2.44
N ARG A 492 63.30 33.95 3.31
CA ARG A 492 64.57 34.60 3.66
C ARG A 492 65.70 33.63 3.34
N ASN A 493 66.72 34.10 2.63
CA ASN A 493 67.97 33.39 2.45
C ASN A 493 69.01 34.00 3.39
N ASN A 494 69.58 33.17 4.26
CA ASN A 494 70.67 33.58 5.15
C ASN A 494 71.79 32.55 5.02
N ASN A 495 72.79 32.83 4.19
CA ASN A 495 73.99 32.01 3.97
C ASN A 495 73.69 30.52 3.73
N GLY A 496 72.84 30.20 2.76
CA GLY A 496 72.52 28.81 2.42
C GLY A 496 71.50 28.15 3.36
N ILE A 497 70.79 28.94 4.18
CA ILE A 497 69.62 28.50 4.93
C ILE A 497 68.39 29.25 4.41
N ILE A 498 67.42 28.49 3.87
CA ILE A 498 66.16 29.06 3.40
C ILE A 498 65.12 28.95 4.51
N THR A 499 64.58 30.09 4.94
CA THR A 499 63.40 30.13 5.83
C THR A 499 62.18 30.54 5.02
N LEU A 500 61.26 29.61 4.78
CA LEU A 500 59.93 29.89 4.22
C LEU A 500 59.02 30.39 5.33
N ILE A 501 58.22 31.41 5.03
CA ILE A 501 57.27 32.02 5.95
C ILE A 501 55.96 32.23 5.18
N TRP A 502 54.83 31.96 5.81
CA TRP A 502 53.50 32.27 5.30
C TRP A 502 52.65 32.89 6.42
N ASP A 503 51.44 33.30 6.08
CA ASP A 503 50.52 33.85 7.08
C ASP A 503 49.94 32.74 7.96
N ASN A 504 49.54 33.09 9.19
CA ASN A 504 48.89 32.11 10.06
C ASN A 504 47.50 31.78 9.50
N MET A 505 47.31 30.54 9.04
CA MET A 505 46.05 30.10 8.42
C MET A 505 44.98 29.67 9.42
N SER A 506 45.25 29.71 10.73
CA SER A 506 44.30 29.26 11.77
C SER A 506 43.01 30.08 11.81
N SER A 507 43.03 31.32 11.32
CA SER A 507 41.82 32.17 11.21
C SER A 507 41.05 31.99 9.90
N TRP A 508 41.60 31.21 8.96
CA TRP A 508 41.02 30.98 7.63
C TRP A 508 40.24 29.65 7.59
N ASP A 509 40.76 28.63 8.27
CA ASP A 509 40.16 27.30 8.33
C ASP A 509 40.14 26.83 9.80
N ASN A 510 38.94 26.70 10.40
CA ASN A 510 38.79 26.33 11.82
C ASN A 510 39.30 24.91 12.12
N ASP A 511 39.27 24.00 11.13
CA ASP A 511 39.69 22.61 11.27
C ASP A 511 41.15 22.36 10.88
N LEU A 512 41.94 23.44 10.68
CA LEU A 512 43.34 23.36 10.30
C LEU A 512 44.16 22.60 11.34
N MET A 513 44.82 21.52 10.90
CA MET A 513 45.76 20.76 11.74
C MET A 513 47.21 21.14 11.50
N GLY A 514 47.55 21.61 10.31
CA GLY A 514 48.94 21.92 10.01
C GLY A 514 49.29 22.05 8.54
N TYR A 515 50.60 21.95 8.27
CA TYR A 515 51.17 22.14 6.93
C TYR A 515 52.13 21.02 6.51
N ASN A 516 52.16 20.77 5.20
CA ASN A 516 53.17 19.96 4.54
C ASN A 516 53.97 20.83 3.57
N VAL A 517 55.30 20.70 3.62
CA VAL A 517 56.24 21.45 2.79
C VAL A 517 56.90 20.50 1.82
N TYR A 518 56.90 20.87 0.55
CA TYR A 518 57.50 20.13 -0.53
C TYR A 518 58.56 20.98 -1.22
N ARG A 519 59.59 20.32 -1.74
CA ARG A 519 60.67 20.93 -2.52
C ARG A 519 60.89 20.16 -3.81
N LYS A 520 61.29 20.86 -4.87
CA LYS A 520 61.83 20.26 -6.09
C LYS A 520 62.99 21.09 -6.64
N VAL A 521 63.83 20.42 -7.44
CA VAL A 521 64.91 21.04 -8.22
C VAL A 521 64.51 21.02 -9.69
N GLY A 522 64.49 22.18 -10.34
CA GLY A 522 64.05 22.32 -11.73
C GLY A 522 62.68 21.67 -12.00
N ASN A 523 62.63 20.75 -12.97
CA ASN A 523 61.42 20.03 -13.38
C ASN A 523 61.21 18.68 -12.65
N ALA A 524 61.93 18.42 -11.56
CA ALA A 524 61.75 17.20 -10.78
C ALA A 524 60.37 17.13 -10.11
N THR A 525 60.01 15.93 -9.65
CA THR A 525 58.80 15.71 -8.85
C THR A 525 58.92 16.34 -7.46
N TRP A 526 57.81 16.86 -6.94
CA TRP A 526 57.71 17.38 -5.58
C TRP A 526 58.04 16.30 -4.52
N GLN A 527 58.99 16.59 -3.64
CA GLN A 527 59.34 15.74 -2.50
C GLN A 527 58.98 16.44 -1.19
N LYS A 528 58.34 15.75 -0.25
CA LYS A 528 58.06 16.30 1.09
C LYS A 528 59.39 16.44 1.85
N VAL A 529 59.66 17.64 2.37
CA VAL A 529 60.95 17.97 3.03
C VAL A 529 60.84 18.09 4.55
N ASN A 530 59.65 18.34 5.09
CA ASN A 530 59.42 18.18 6.52
C ASN A 530 59.19 16.70 6.86
N LYS A 531 59.86 16.17 7.89
CA LYS A 531 59.68 14.77 8.33
C LYS A 531 58.27 14.55 8.88
N ASP A 532 57.93 15.31 9.91
CA ASP A 532 56.59 15.37 10.50
C ASP A 532 55.85 16.58 9.96
N SER A 533 54.52 16.46 9.84
CA SER A 533 53.65 17.59 9.51
C SER A 533 53.88 18.74 10.50
N LEU A 534 53.95 19.97 10.01
CA LEU A 534 54.07 21.15 10.87
C LEU A 534 52.71 21.39 11.52
N ASP A 535 52.67 21.74 12.80
CA ASP A 535 51.43 22.11 13.48
C ASP A 535 50.80 23.39 12.90
N ALA A 536 49.52 23.62 13.19
CA ALA A 536 48.77 24.78 12.69
C ALA A 536 49.35 26.13 13.14
N ALA A 537 49.99 26.21 14.31
CA ALA A 537 50.59 27.43 14.84
C ALA A 537 51.93 27.77 14.17
N ARG A 538 52.59 26.77 13.56
CA ARG A 538 53.90 26.93 12.90
C ARG A 538 53.77 27.39 11.45
N ASN A 539 53.81 28.70 11.26
CA ASN A 539 53.71 29.36 9.95
C ASN A 539 55.06 29.58 9.23
N PHE A 540 56.07 28.76 9.53
CA PHE A 540 57.38 28.83 8.90
C PHE A 540 58.07 27.46 8.81
N PHE A 541 58.98 27.33 7.84
CA PHE A 541 59.81 26.15 7.65
C PHE A 541 61.25 26.55 7.32
N VAL A 542 62.22 25.87 7.94
CA VAL A 542 63.66 26.13 7.74
C VAL A 542 64.26 24.94 6.98
N ASP A 543 64.85 25.21 5.83
CA ASP A 543 65.60 24.25 5.03
C ASP A 543 67.09 24.63 5.02
N SER A 544 67.89 23.86 5.74
CA SER A 544 69.35 23.97 5.81
C SER A 544 70.06 22.95 4.90
N THR A 545 69.32 22.23 4.05
CA THR A 545 69.86 21.18 3.17
C THR A 545 70.01 21.62 1.72
N VAL A 546 69.87 22.92 1.46
CA VAL A 546 70.02 23.52 0.15
C VAL A 546 71.50 23.69 -0.22
N GLN A 547 71.79 23.71 -1.51
CA GLN A 547 73.15 23.88 -2.04
C GLN A 547 73.29 25.20 -2.82
N PRO A 548 74.42 25.92 -2.69
CA PRO A 548 74.72 27.09 -3.51
C PRO A 548 74.66 26.77 -5.01
N GLY A 549 74.25 27.75 -5.82
CA GLY A 549 74.13 27.62 -7.28
C GLY A 549 72.95 26.78 -7.77
N ILE A 550 72.15 26.18 -6.88
CA ILE A 550 70.95 25.39 -7.25
C ILE A 550 69.68 26.21 -7.05
N SER A 551 68.81 26.22 -8.06
CA SER A 551 67.47 26.80 -7.99
C SER A 551 66.47 25.78 -7.43
N TYR A 552 65.71 26.19 -6.42
CA TYR A 552 64.71 25.36 -5.76
C TYR A 552 63.32 25.98 -5.91
N SER A 553 62.29 25.15 -6.09
CA SER A 553 60.91 25.54 -5.87
C SER A 553 60.39 24.85 -4.62
N TYR A 554 59.62 25.60 -3.82
CA TYR A 554 58.93 25.10 -2.64
C TYR A 554 57.42 25.20 -2.83
N ALA A 555 56.71 24.25 -2.24
CA ALA A 555 55.26 24.22 -2.20
C ALA A 555 54.78 23.94 -0.79
N ILE A 556 53.74 24.63 -0.34
CA ILE A 556 53.12 24.40 0.98
C ILE A 556 51.64 24.09 0.79
N SER A 557 51.14 23.05 1.46
CA SER A 557 49.71 22.73 1.53
C SER A 557 49.26 22.63 2.99
N SER A 558 48.08 23.17 3.32
CA SER A 558 47.41 22.92 4.60
C SER A 558 46.74 21.55 4.61
N PHE A 559 46.48 21.01 5.80
CA PHE A 559 45.63 19.84 6.00
C PHE A 559 44.79 19.95 7.27
N ASP A 560 43.65 19.27 7.29
CA ASP A 560 42.69 19.28 8.41
C ASP A 560 42.69 17.97 9.22
N MET A 561 41.86 17.92 10.26
CA MET A 561 41.67 16.73 11.10
C MET A 561 41.08 15.51 10.37
N TYR A 562 40.49 15.71 9.19
CA TYR A 562 39.93 14.66 8.34
C TYR A 562 40.91 14.18 7.26
N GLY A 563 42.11 14.77 7.20
CA GLY A 563 43.15 14.45 6.23
C GLY A 563 42.98 15.10 4.85
N ASN A 564 42.01 16.00 4.67
CA ASN A 564 41.88 16.79 3.46
C ASN A 564 43.09 17.72 3.29
N ARG A 565 43.39 18.10 2.05
CA ARG A 565 44.54 18.96 1.73
C ARG A 565 44.11 20.10 0.82
N SER A 566 44.66 21.28 1.06
CA SER A 566 44.53 22.39 0.13
C SER A 566 45.31 22.13 -1.17
N GLU A 567 45.08 23.00 -2.15
CA GLU A 567 46.05 23.23 -3.22
C GLU A 567 47.42 23.65 -2.67
N ARG A 568 48.45 23.57 -3.51
CA ARG A 568 49.82 23.92 -3.13
C ARG A 568 50.13 25.38 -3.47
N SER A 569 50.53 26.16 -2.47
CA SER A 569 51.12 27.48 -2.69
C SER A 569 52.59 27.35 -3.05
N VAL A 570 52.96 27.81 -4.24
CA VAL A 570 54.30 27.62 -4.82
C VAL A 570 55.12 28.91 -4.77
N ILE A 571 56.38 28.80 -4.36
CA ILE A 571 57.39 29.85 -4.49
C ILE A 571 58.66 29.29 -5.12
N SER A 572 59.24 30.04 -6.05
CA SER A 572 60.52 29.70 -6.69
C SER A 572 61.62 30.61 -6.19
N ILE A 573 62.75 30.00 -5.82
CA ILE A 573 63.94 30.69 -5.35
C ILE A 573 65.01 30.46 -6.42
N SER A 574 65.30 31.53 -7.16
CA SER A 574 66.34 31.55 -8.19
C SER A 574 67.69 31.63 -7.50
N GLU A 575 68.60 30.71 -7.86
CA GLU A 575 70.04 30.73 -7.58
C GLU A 575 70.43 31.14 -6.16
N ILE A 576 70.71 30.15 -5.31
CA ILE A 576 71.25 30.41 -3.97
C ILE A 576 72.70 30.88 -4.14
N THR A 577 72.93 32.18 -4.05
CA THR A 577 74.27 32.77 -4.10
C THR A 577 74.97 32.62 -2.75
N GLU A 578 76.27 32.34 -2.82
CA GLU A 578 77.18 32.39 -1.68
C GLU A 578 77.74 33.81 -1.56
N GLU A 579 77.73 34.39 -0.35
CA GLU A 579 78.26 35.73 -0.11
C GLU A 579 79.77 35.66 0.15
N LEU A 580 80.58 36.06 -0.83
CA LEU A 580 82.04 36.16 -0.70
C LEU A 580 82.43 37.41 0.12
N LEU A 581 83.52 37.32 0.89
CA LEU A 581 84.01 38.48 1.65
C LEU A 581 84.47 39.62 0.73
N PRO A 582 84.30 40.89 1.15
CA PRO A 582 84.81 42.04 0.41
C PRO A 582 86.35 42.11 0.44
N PRO A 583 86.99 42.79 -0.53
CA PRO A 583 88.42 43.05 -0.48
C PRO A 583 88.79 44.04 0.63
N PRO A 584 90.05 44.06 1.10
CA PRO A 584 90.57 45.10 1.99
C PRO A 584 90.34 46.53 1.48
N PRO A 585 89.73 47.42 2.28
CA PRO A 585 89.40 48.78 1.86
C PRO A 585 90.63 49.69 1.87
N GLY A 586 90.58 50.80 1.14
CA GLY A 586 91.53 51.91 1.31
C GLY A 586 93.00 51.57 1.04
N ILE A 587 93.28 50.72 0.06
CA ILE A 587 94.63 50.24 -0.24
C ILE A 587 95.55 51.40 -0.64
N ARG A 588 96.71 51.48 0.01
CA ARG A 588 97.77 52.46 -0.26
C ARG A 588 99.09 51.74 -0.46
N VAL A 589 99.89 52.26 -1.36
CA VAL A 589 101.24 51.75 -1.65
C VAL A 589 102.23 52.89 -1.55
N ALA A 590 103.34 52.68 -0.85
CA ALA A 590 104.40 53.66 -0.67
C ALA A 590 105.78 53.00 -0.78
N GLN A 591 106.78 53.71 -1.29
CA GLN A 591 108.15 53.22 -1.35
C GLN A 591 108.85 53.50 -0.02
N SER A 592 109.56 52.53 0.53
CA SER A 592 110.36 52.66 1.76
C SER A 592 111.60 51.76 1.67
N ASP A 593 112.80 52.34 1.80
CA ASP A 593 114.09 51.65 1.88
C ASP A 593 114.27 50.48 0.88
N GLY A 594 114.00 50.74 -0.41
CA GLY A 594 114.15 49.74 -1.48
C GLY A 594 113.04 48.69 -1.55
N SER A 595 111.98 48.83 -0.76
CA SER A 595 110.80 47.95 -0.68
C SER A 595 109.51 48.74 -0.97
N VAL A 596 108.38 48.04 -1.16
CA VAL A 596 107.04 48.65 -1.19
C VAL A 596 106.28 48.30 0.09
N TYR A 597 105.84 49.33 0.80
CA TYR A 597 104.89 49.24 1.89
C TYR A 597 103.46 49.30 1.33
N VAL A 598 102.70 48.23 1.51
CA VAL A 598 101.29 48.13 1.14
C VAL A 598 100.46 48.19 2.43
N SER A 599 99.51 49.10 2.53
CA SER A 599 98.59 49.17 3.68
C SER A 599 97.14 49.27 3.25
N TRP A 600 96.24 48.89 4.14
CA TRP A 600 94.79 48.90 3.90
C TRP A 600 94.05 49.30 5.18
N GLY A 601 92.79 49.67 5.05
CA GLY A 601 91.91 49.98 6.15
C GLY A 601 91.41 48.73 6.87
N GLN A 602 90.89 48.90 8.08
CA GLN A 602 90.34 47.83 8.89
C GLN A 602 89.23 47.07 8.15
N MET A 603 89.28 45.74 8.20
CA MET A 603 88.25 44.85 7.66
C MET A 603 87.04 44.75 8.60
N GLU A 604 85.85 44.72 8.02
CA GLU A 604 84.63 44.32 8.72
C GLU A 604 84.32 42.84 8.42
N GLY A 605 83.94 42.07 9.45
CA GLY A 605 83.59 40.65 9.32
C GLY A 605 84.67 39.68 9.81
N ALA A 606 84.38 38.38 9.74
CA ALA A 606 85.25 37.31 10.22
C ALA A 606 86.34 36.95 9.20
N VAL A 607 87.36 37.80 9.08
CA VAL A 607 88.55 37.55 8.25
C VAL A 607 89.53 36.64 9.00
N SER A 608 90.16 35.70 8.30
CA SER A 608 91.23 34.84 8.84
C SER A 608 92.61 35.29 8.40
N SER A 609 92.73 35.76 7.15
CA SER A 609 93.98 36.22 6.57
C SER A 609 93.72 37.10 5.35
N ILE A 610 94.72 37.88 4.93
CA ILE A 610 94.69 38.71 3.73
C ILE A 610 95.80 38.26 2.81
N LYS A 611 95.46 37.97 1.56
CA LYS A 611 96.43 37.71 0.49
C LYS A 611 96.75 38.99 -0.26
N ILE A 612 98.04 39.25 -0.41
CA ILE A 612 98.57 40.39 -1.17
C ILE A 612 99.15 39.84 -2.47
N TYR A 613 98.63 40.30 -3.60
CA TYR A 613 99.09 39.95 -4.93
C TYR A 613 99.85 41.12 -5.56
N ARG A 614 100.92 40.81 -6.30
CA ARG A 614 101.71 41.76 -7.09
C ARG A 614 101.69 41.38 -8.57
N SER A 615 101.55 42.35 -9.47
CA SER A 615 101.73 42.17 -10.92
C SER A 615 102.61 43.26 -11.53
N GLU A 616 103.24 42.96 -12.67
CA GLU A 616 103.84 43.94 -13.59
C GLU A 616 102.82 44.28 -14.70
N PRO A 617 102.97 45.41 -15.43
CA PRO A 617 102.09 45.75 -16.55
C PRO A 617 101.91 44.59 -17.54
N GLY A 618 100.65 44.22 -17.80
CA GLY A 618 100.28 43.15 -18.73
C GLY A 618 100.52 41.71 -18.22
N LYS A 619 101.01 41.52 -16.99
CA LYS A 619 101.20 40.18 -16.39
C LYS A 619 100.11 39.84 -15.39
N GLN A 620 99.87 38.54 -15.19
CA GLN A 620 98.96 38.05 -14.16
C GLN A 620 99.51 38.34 -12.75
N PRO A 621 98.65 38.65 -11.76
CA PRO A 621 99.06 38.80 -10.37
C PRO A 621 99.65 37.52 -9.80
N VAL A 622 100.78 37.64 -9.11
CA VAL A 622 101.40 36.56 -8.33
C VAL A 622 101.29 36.87 -6.85
N LEU A 623 101.15 35.84 -6.01
CA LEU A 623 101.06 36.02 -4.56
C LEU A 623 102.38 36.60 -4.04
N ALA A 624 102.33 37.82 -3.51
CA ALA A 624 103.46 38.50 -2.90
C ALA A 624 103.59 38.14 -1.42
N GLY A 625 102.47 37.89 -0.74
CA GLY A 625 102.44 37.45 0.65
C GLY A 625 101.04 37.15 1.16
N THR A 626 100.98 36.58 2.35
CA THR A 626 99.74 36.39 3.11
C THR A 626 100.02 36.84 4.54
N VAL A 627 99.12 37.64 5.09
CA VAL A 627 99.20 38.09 6.49
C VAL A 627 97.97 37.61 7.24
N ASP A 628 98.14 37.28 8.51
CA ASP A 628 97.05 36.86 9.38
C ASP A 628 96.14 38.04 9.74
N ASP A 629 94.94 37.71 10.24
CA ASP A 629 93.96 38.68 10.73
C ASP A 629 94.55 39.69 11.73
N GLY A 630 94.07 40.93 11.68
CA GLY A 630 94.57 42.06 12.48
C GLY A 630 95.77 42.82 11.90
N SER A 631 96.39 42.33 10.82
CA SER A 631 97.42 43.09 10.09
C SER A 631 96.78 44.16 9.20
N ASP A 632 97.34 45.37 9.20
CA ASP A 632 96.90 46.51 8.36
C ASP A 632 97.89 46.85 7.23
N SER A 633 98.98 46.07 7.13
CA SER A 633 100.08 46.35 6.24
C SER A 633 100.94 45.13 5.89
N PHE A 634 101.68 45.25 4.79
CA PHE A 634 102.61 44.26 4.26
C PHE A 634 103.79 44.95 3.57
N VAL A 635 105.01 44.44 3.76
CA VAL A 635 106.22 44.97 3.11
C VAL A 635 106.69 44.00 2.04
N ASP A 636 106.59 44.42 0.78
CA ASP A 636 107.16 43.70 -0.35
C ASP A 636 108.62 44.13 -0.61
N LYS A 637 109.55 43.26 -0.22
CA LYS A 637 111.00 43.44 -0.44
C LYS A 637 111.48 42.94 -1.80
N ASN A 638 110.63 42.23 -2.54
CA ASN A 638 110.97 41.57 -3.80
C ASN A 638 110.70 42.48 -5.01
N VAL A 639 111.08 43.75 -4.90
CA VAL A 639 110.90 44.78 -5.92
C VAL A 639 112.25 45.27 -6.45
N SER A 640 112.28 45.91 -7.62
CA SER A 640 113.53 46.37 -8.24
C SER A 640 113.38 47.78 -8.79
N LYS A 641 114.45 48.58 -8.67
CA LYS A 641 114.52 49.97 -9.15
C LYS A 641 114.13 50.08 -10.63
N GLY A 642 113.32 51.09 -10.95
CA GLY A 642 112.84 51.37 -12.31
C GLY A 642 111.61 50.58 -12.77
N LYS A 643 111.15 49.57 -12.01
CA LYS A 643 109.96 48.77 -12.36
C LYS A 643 108.66 49.40 -11.85
N LEU A 644 107.57 49.17 -12.59
CA LEU A 644 106.19 49.48 -12.19
C LEU A 644 105.51 48.21 -11.69
N TYR A 645 104.97 48.24 -10.48
CA TYR A 645 104.22 47.15 -9.88
C TYR A 645 102.79 47.58 -9.55
N PHE A 646 101.84 46.67 -9.64
CA PHE A 646 100.47 46.82 -9.18
C PHE A 646 100.17 45.82 -8.07
N TYR A 647 99.47 46.26 -7.03
CA TYR A 647 99.04 45.43 -5.92
C TYR A 647 97.53 45.28 -5.89
N GLN A 648 97.06 44.07 -5.56
CA GLN A 648 95.67 43.73 -5.29
C GLN A 648 95.58 42.85 -4.06
N LEU A 649 94.53 43.01 -3.26
CA LEU A 649 94.35 42.28 -2.01
C LEU A 649 93.03 41.52 -2.03
N SER A 650 93.00 40.34 -1.41
CA SER A 650 91.77 39.60 -1.12
C SER A 650 91.78 39.11 0.34
N SER A 651 90.61 39.07 0.97
CA SER A 651 90.41 38.57 2.32
C SER A 651 89.96 37.10 2.29
N LEU A 652 90.36 36.31 3.27
CA LEU A 652 89.89 34.93 3.44
C LEU A 652 88.98 34.83 4.65
N ASN A 653 87.90 34.05 4.55
CA ASN A 653 87.06 33.74 5.70
C ASN A 653 87.72 32.67 6.59
N ARG A 654 87.10 32.32 7.73
CA ARG A 654 87.58 31.26 8.64
C ARG A 654 87.66 29.88 7.98
N ASP A 655 86.87 29.65 6.94
CA ASP A 655 86.87 28.42 6.13
C ASP A 655 87.93 28.42 5.01
N LYS A 656 88.82 29.43 5.01
CA LYS A 656 89.90 29.64 4.02
C LYS A 656 89.40 29.90 2.59
N GLN A 657 88.14 30.25 2.42
CA GLN A 657 87.59 30.67 1.14
C GLN A 657 88.02 32.11 0.86
N GLU A 658 88.53 32.34 -0.34
CA GLU A 658 89.06 33.62 -0.78
C GLU A 658 87.93 34.51 -1.34
N GLY A 659 87.87 35.75 -0.84
CA GLY A 659 86.93 36.77 -1.24
C GLY A 659 87.30 37.45 -2.56
N VAL A 660 86.57 38.51 -2.87
CA VAL A 660 86.79 39.27 -4.11
C VAL A 660 88.13 40.02 -4.05
N LEU A 661 88.86 40.08 -5.17
CA LEU A 661 90.09 40.88 -5.29
C LEU A 661 89.76 42.37 -5.32
N SER A 662 90.62 43.17 -4.69
CA SER A 662 90.54 44.63 -4.72
C SER A 662 90.85 45.20 -6.11
N ASP A 663 90.55 46.49 -6.27
CA ASP A 663 91.10 47.29 -7.36
C ASP A 663 92.64 47.31 -7.31
N LYS A 664 93.25 47.52 -8.49
CA LYS A 664 94.70 47.59 -8.66
C LYS A 664 95.23 48.94 -8.21
N VAL A 665 96.20 48.94 -7.30
CA VAL A 665 96.95 50.16 -6.91
C VAL A 665 98.40 50.04 -7.39
N GLY A 666 98.85 51.01 -8.20
CA GLY A 666 100.16 50.98 -8.86
C GLY A 666 101.22 51.86 -8.20
N ILE A 667 102.48 51.42 -8.22
CA ILE A 667 103.65 52.19 -7.80
C ILE A 667 104.88 51.90 -8.66
N ARG A 668 105.62 52.95 -9.04
CA ARG A 668 106.91 52.83 -9.74
C ARG A 668 108.05 53.01 -8.75
N ILE A 669 108.99 52.07 -8.72
CA ILE A 669 110.13 52.08 -7.81
C ILE A 669 111.19 53.05 -8.33
N GLN A 670 111.46 54.12 -7.58
CA GLN A 670 112.45 55.13 -7.93
C GLN A 670 113.87 54.73 -7.58
#